data_AF-B0SNM7-F1
#
_entry.id   AF-B0SNM7-F1
#
_cell.length_a   1.000
_cell.length_b   1.000
_cell.length_c   1.000
_cell.angle_alpha   90.00
_cell.angle_beta   90.00
_cell.angle_gamma   90.00
#
_symmetry.space_group_name_H-M   'P 1'
#
loop_
_entity.id
_entity.type
_entity.pdbx_description
1 polymer ?
#
loop_
_entity_poly.entity_id
_entity_poly.type
_entity_poly.pdbx_seq_one_letter_code
_entity_poly.pdbx_strand_id
1 'polypeptide(L)'
;MSRFQKNTLLVFTLLTAIAYAPLYYSIKNVIKKESLPITLETPETVVFFSLGEFEPKGETFDRNTIRILKEMISFQLEQTTDAVYLGKHSELSSPKQNRSEMILSGTIQWEEKGVLFTPKLRYVESKSTVEGKSIFVLYEERGSLVLKIQTSLTNLLDETIRLNRLIKRNPIWSFVSEGQILSESEFVKLSEYDPKGSIENRKNFFQSINFKTDFSEWQRYLLRLEKHSEENLKEVWKEVGGNPSLSSFLSFTVAKKISEFYFYQAEYSKAIEFANAARREKEKSKLVFHSEYADTFSLIGKSLVLNGKKEEAIFYLTSAKKIYDTLGLSKDPMGIENSYFYGLTLYEVSQLELSAFELSGLQGNLSDIYQNIYLEYNLAHILYQMGRYEATISLLKDQKKKIFETSIPNFEIALQSLLLYGAAEYQMGNWSVAKSIWESIVFAKTTYAIDDTLVYRSALFNLSIIASQRKNSEQADSYYKQYVKLTPYGQIKPFPADTHFEIGKPIYPYTWVQPSSSLFSDLEEKTIRSYTGRYLFQTQDEEIRARTYENRLEDTNLFLDDLLNPNAYLSKSMMILRKSLFGDLKVFERGNQVVFLDIGPALNHPEYPGVTSQAVAKHFPKMEVVLWELPGEVDLFLKKVKPELKEKLYGFSNIRILSADGVGDFQTEYNDPNHWILRNRPIPNLKHKTIIIRAANSIDIYEPYTKISPHFMNLGKELKENPVLYFFNRSILLKPKGKEKFILIGNQSIRGFHHNFQSLDRNGEPPYSILPFSISDEVMP
;
A
#
# COMPACT_ATOMS: atom_id res chain seq x y z
N MET A 1 50.25 1.52 -18.74
CA MET A 1 50.22 0.84 -17.42
C MET A 1 51.54 0.11 -17.18
N SER A 2 52.14 0.33 -16.01
CA SER A 2 53.33 -0.40 -15.56
C SER A 2 53.02 -1.89 -15.35
N ARG A 3 54.06 -2.73 -15.30
CA ARG A 3 53.91 -4.19 -15.11
C ARG A 3 53.20 -4.53 -13.79
N PHE A 4 53.44 -3.72 -12.75
CA PHE A 4 52.72 -3.79 -11.49
C PHE A 4 51.23 -3.48 -11.67
N GLN A 5 50.87 -2.38 -12.33
CA GLN A 5 49.48 -2.01 -12.58
C GLN A 5 48.72 -3.06 -13.41
N LYS A 6 49.37 -3.69 -14.40
CA LYS A 6 48.77 -4.77 -15.19
C LYS A 6 48.53 -6.03 -14.34
N ASN A 7 49.48 -6.39 -13.48
CA ASN A 7 49.33 -7.54 -12.59
C ASN A 7 48.29 -7.28 -11.50
N THR A 8 48.23 -6.08 -10.94
CA THR A 8 47.18 -5.67 -10.01
C THR A 8 45.81 -5.71 -10.68
N LEU A 9 45.68 -5.18 -11.90
CA LEU A 9 44.43 -5.26 -12.68
C LEU A 9 44.05 -6.72 -12.97
N LEU A 10 45.00 -7.56 -13.37
CA LEU A 10 44.77 -8.99 -13.64
C LEU A 10 44.34 -9.74 -12.37
N VAL A 11 44.98 -9.46 -11.23
CA VAL A 11 44.63 -10.05 -9.93
C VAL A 11 43.26 -9.57 -9.46
N PHE A 12 42.93 -8.28 -9.63
CA PHE A 12 41.58 -7.78 -9.38
C PHE A 12 40.58 -8.47 -10.29
N THR A 13 40.83 -8.56 -11.60
CA THR A 13 39.95 -9.23 -12.57
C THR A 13 39.77 -10.72 -12.25
N LEU A 14 40.83 -11.41 -11.81
CA LEU A 14 40.79 -12.81 -11.37
C LEU A 14 40.05 -12.96 -10.03
N LEU A 15 40.24 -12.07 -9.07
CA LEU A 15 39.48 -12.05 -7.82
C LEU A 15 37.99 -11.75 -8.07
N THR A 16 37.67 -10.85 -9.01
CA THR A 16 36.30 -10.62 -9.49
C THR A 16 35.78 -11.88 -10.18
N ALA A 17 36.56 -12.57 -11.01
CA ALA A 17 36.12 -13.81 -11.65
C ALA A 17 35.92 -14.97 -10.64
N ILE A 18 36.73 -15.03 -9.57
CA ILE A 18 36.66 -16.07 -8.53
C ILE A 18 35.51 -15.82 -7.55
N ALA A 19 35.28 -14.57 -7.12
CA ALA A 19 34.14 -14.20 -6.28
C ALA A 19 32.79 -14.47 -6.98
N TYR A 20 32.78 -14.46 -8.32
CA TYR A 20 31.61 -14.73 -9.15
C TYR A 20 31.56 -16.16 -9.69
N ALA A 21 32.48 -17.07 -9.33
CA ALA A 21 32.59 -18.39 -9.94
C ALA A 21 31.34 -19.30 -9.75
N PRO A 22 30.70 -19.40 -8.57
CA PRO A 22 29.50 -20.23 -8.39
C PRO A 22 28.32 -19.73 -9.23
N LEU A 23 28.16 -18.40 -9.32
CA LEU A 23 27.17 -17.74 -10.15
C LEU A 23 27.51 -17.89 -11.64
N TYR A 24 28.78 -17.76 -12.03
CA TYR A 24 29.23 -17.99 -13.40
C TYR A 24 28.90 -19.41 -13.87
N TYR A 25 29.11 -20.45 -13.06
CA TYR A 25 28.77 -21.82 -13.46
C TYR A 25 27.26 -22.11 -13.44
N SER A 26 26.51 -21.57 -12.48
CA SER A 26 25.03 -21.67 -12.43
C SER A 26 24.37 -20.92 -13.59
N ILE A 27 24.70 -19.64 -13.76
CA ILE A 27 24.26 -18.80 -14.88
C ILE A 27 24.76 -19.38 -16.20
N LYS A 28 25.99 -19.88 -16.33
CA LYS A 28 26.48 -20.52 -17.57
C LYS A 28 25.70 -21.80 -17.92
N ASN A 29 25.27 -22.58 -16.92
CA ASN A 29 24.46 -23.77 -17.16
C ASN A 29 23.00 -23.42 -17.50
N VAL A 30 22.44 -22.34 -16.95
CA VAL A 30 21.13 -21.78 -17.32
C VAL A 30 21.19 -21.12 -18.71
N ILE A 31 22.19 -20.28 -18.97
CA ILE A 31 22.49 -19.66 -20.28
C ILE A 31 22.73 -20.72 -21.37
N LYS A 32 23.36 -21.87 -21.04
CA LYS A 32 23.48 -22.99 -21.97
C LYS A 32 22.14 -23.62 -22.35
N LYS A 33 21.12 -23.50 -21.49
CA LYS A 33 19.76 -24.02 -21.73
C LYS A 33 18.84 -22.97 -22.36
N GLU A 34 19.05 -21.69 -22.06
CA GLU A 34 18.23 -20.57 -22.52
C GLU A 34 19.11 -19.40 -22.97
N SER A 35 19.14 -19.13 -24.27
CA SER A 35 19.75 -17.93 -24.83
C SER A 35 18.66 -16.98 -25.29
N LEU A 36 18.81 -15.68 -24.99
CA LEU A 36 17.98 -14.67 -25.62
C LEU A 36 18.08 -14.78 -27.15
N PRO A 37 16.97 -14.66 -27.89
CA PRO A 37 17.03 -14.54 -29.33
C PRO A 37 17.90 -13.33 -29.69
N ILE A 38 18.89 -13.54 -30.55
CA ILE A 38 19.79 -12.48 -31.01
C ILE A 38 18.99 -11.62 -31.99
N THR A 39 18.74 -10.37 -31.65
CA THR A 39 18.20 -9.37 -32.57
C THR A 39 19.34 -8.50 -33.09
N LEU A 40 19.18 -8.01 -34.32
CA LEU A 40 20.04 -6.98 -34.91
C LEU A 40 19.44 -5.57 -34.70
N GLU A 41 18.42 -5.47 -33.85
CA GLU A 41 17.66 -4.25 -33.59
C GLU A 41 18.37 -3.41 -32.54
N THR A 42 18.47 -2.11 -32.80
CA THR A 42 19.09 -1.14 -31.89
C THR A 42 18.19 0.09 -31.80
N PRO A 43 18.23 0.83 -30.68
CA PRO A 43 17.42 2.05 -30.50
C PRO A 43 17.63 3.08 -31.61
N GLU A 44 18.84 3.12 -32.17
CA GLU A 44 19.24 4.04 -33.23
C GLU A 44 18.64 3.64 -34.59
N THR A 45 18.41 2.35 -34.83
CA THR A 45 17.97 1.82 -36.13
C THR A 45 16.48 1.55 -36.24
N VAL A 46 15.76 1.56 -35.11
CA VAL A 46 14.32 1.24 -35.03
C VAL A 46 13.53 2.49 -34.62
N VAL A 47 12.35 2.69 -35.20
CA VAL A 47 11.46 3.83 -34.88
C VAL A 47 10.61 3.51 -33.66
N PHE A 48 10.55 4.45 -32.71
CA PHE A 48 9.63 4.39 -31.58
C PHE A 48 8.46 5.32 -31.84
N PHE A 49 7.24 4.80 -31.88
CA PHE A 49 6.07 5.60 -32.23
C PHE A 49 4.85 5.23 -31.39
N SER A 50 3.88 6.15 -31.38
CA SER A 50 2.62 5.99 -30.65
C SER A 50 1.45 6.58 -31.43
N LEU A 51 0.23 6.18 -31.09
CA LEU A 51 -0.99 6.64 -31.73
C LEU A 51 -1.60 7.80 -30.92
N GLY A 52 -1.66 8.99 -31.52
CA GLY A 52 -2.28 10.19 -30.97
C GLY A 52 -3.80 10.20 -31.12
N GLU A 53 -4.41 11.37 -30.90
CA GLU A 53 -5.84 11.56 -31.07
C GLU A 53 -6.23 11.82 -32.53
N PHE A 54 -7.45 11.41 -32.90
CA PHE A 54 -8.04 11.81 -34.16
C PHE A 54 -9.02 12.95 -33.93
N GLU A 55 -8.67 14.13 -34.44
CA GLU A 55 -9.35 15.39 -34.19
C GLU A 55 -10.53 15.56 -35.16
N PRO A 56 -11.77 15.68 -34.69
CA PRO A 56 -12.90 15.99 -35.56
C PRO A 56 -12.83 17.46 -36.04
N LYS A 57 -13.13 17.71 -37.31
CA LYS A 57 -13.36 19.03 -37.90
C LYS A 57 -14.83 19.18 -38.33
N GLY A 58 -15.46 20.29 -37.93
CA GLY A 58 -16.87 20.61 -38.24
C GLY A 58 -17.79 20.64 -37.01
N GLU A 59 -19.05 21.06 -37.19
CA GLU A 59 -20.05 21.16 -36.11
C GLU A 59 -20.68 19.81 -35.74
N THR A 60 -20.68 18.83 -36.66
CA THR A 60 -21.24 17.49 -36.46
C THR A 60 -20.17 16.42 -36.70
N PHE A 61 -20.06 15.44 -35.80
CA PHE A 61 -19.13 14.32 -35.93
C PHE A 61 -19.60 13.08 -35.17
N ASP A 62 -19.13 11.91 -35.61
CA ASP A 62 -19.46 10.61 -35.03
C ASP A 62 -18.35 10.12 -34.08
N ARG A 63 -18.57 10.34 -32.79
CA ARG A 63 -17.64 9.91 -31.71
C ARG A 63 -17.38 8.41 -31.68
N ASN A 64 -18.40 7.60 -31.99
CA ASN A 64 -18.32 6.16 -31.95
C ASN A 64 -17.42 5.62 -33.06
N THR A 65 -17.57 6.15 -34.27
CA THR A 65 -16.67 5.86 -35.38
C THR A 65 -15.23 6.24 -35.05
N ILE A 66 -14.96 7.42 -34.52
CA ILE A 66 -13.58 7.84 -34.17
C ILE A 66 -12.95 6.86 -33.18
N ARG A 67 -13.70 6.51 -32.13
CA ARG A 67 -13.21 5.62 -31.08
C ARG A 67 -12.89 4.24 -31.62
N ILE A 68 -13.81 3.61 -32.38
CA ILE A 68 -13.57 2.26 -32.90
C ILE A 68 -12.43 2.23 -33.91
N LEU A 69 -12.27 3.28 -34.75
CA LEU A 69 -11.14 3.41 -35.66
C LEU A 69 -9.82 3.41 -34.90
N LYS A 70 -9.72 4.20 -33.81
CA LYS A 70 -8.51 4.27 -32.99
C LYS A 70 -8.17 2.92 -32.35
N GLU A 71 -9.16 2.21 -31.82
CA GLU A 71 -8.95 0.87 -31.22
C GLU A 71 -8.50 -0.16 -32.26
N MET A 72 -9.16 -0.21 -33.42
CA MET A 72 -8.80 -1.15 -34.49
C MET A 72 -7.41 -0.84 -35.09
N ILE A 73 -7.06 0.43 -35.26
CA ILE A 73 -5.73 0.82 -35.74
C ILE A 73 -4.67 0.49 -34.68
N SER A 74 -4.91 0.77 -33.39
CA SER A 74 -3.98 0.39 -32.32
C SER A 74 -3.71 -1.12 -32.33
N PHE A 75 -4.75 -1.94 -32.44
CA PHE A 75 -4.64 -3.39 -32.52
C PHE A 75 -3.77 -3.87 -33.70
N GLN A 76 -3.86 -3.21 -34.87
CA GLN A 76 -3.00 -3.55 -36.01
C GLN A 76 -1.54 -3.10 -35.78
N LEU A 77 -1.34 -1.91 -35.20
CA LEU A 77 0.00 -1.38 -34.93
C LEU A 77 0.77 -2.21 -33.89
N GLU A 78 0.10 -2.87 -32.94
CA GLU A 78 0.70 -3.78 -31.95
C GLU A 78 1.38 -5.02 -32.57
N GLN A 79 1.08 -5.30 -33.84
CA GLN A 79 1.61 -6.44 -34.60
C GLN A 79 2.75 -6.03 -35.55
N THR A 80 3.15 -4.75 -35.55
CA THR A 80 4.23 -4.21 -36.39
C THR A 80 5.59 -4.75 -35.98
N THR A 81 6.41 -5.17 -36.95
CA THR A 81 7.81 -5.57 -36.76
C THR A 81 8.77 -4.52 -37.36
N ASP A 82 10.06 -4.56 -37.00
CA ASP A 82 11.07 -3.56 -37.38
C ASP A 82 10.74 -2.11 -36.92
N ALA A 83 9.80 -1.97 -35.97
CA ALA A 83 9.43 -0.73 -35.28
C ALA A 83 8.81 -1.03 -33.91
N VAL A 84 8.92 -0.09 -32.97
CA VAL A 84 8.36 -0.23 -31.63
C VAL A 84 7.13 0.67 -31.50
N TYR A 85 5.95 0.05 -31.60
CA TYR A 85 4.71 0.69 -31.19
C TYR A 85 4.62 0.70 -29.66
N LEU A 86 4.49 1.88 -29.07
CA LEU A 86 4.43 2.05 -27.62
C LEU A 86 3.01 2.03 -27.06
N GLY A 87 1.99 2.17 -27.92
CA GLY A 87 0.56 2.24 -27.57
C GLY A 87 -0.10 3.58 -27.91
N LYS A 88 -1.32 3.77 -27.40
CA LYS A 88 -2.08 5.03 -27.52
C LYS A 88 -1.45 6.10 -26.63
N HIS A 89 -0.97 7.19 -27.23
CA HIS A 89 -0.10 8.19 -26.58
C HIS A 89 -0.67 8.78 -25.28
N SER A 90 -1.98 9.07 -25.26
CA SER A 90 -2.69 9.62 -24.10
C SER A 90 -2.81 8.64 -22.92
N GLU A 91 -2.62 7.35 -23.15
CA GLU A 91 -2.72 6.27 -22.15
C GLU A 91 -1.35 5.78 -21.67
N LEU A 92 -0.26 6.30 -22.25
CA LEU A 92 1.11 5.88 -21.93
C LEU A 92 1.62 6.49 -20.62
N SER A 93 2.51 5.75 -19.95
CA SER A 93 3.35 6.28 -18.87
C SER A 93 4.22 7.44 -19.38
N SER A 94 4.59 8.39 -18.52
CA SER A 94 5.46 9.50 -18.92
C SER A 94 6.79 9.03 -19.55
N PRO A 95 7.47 7.97 -19.06
CA PRO A 95 8.63 7.40 -19.73
C PRO A 95 8.34 6.92 -21.16
N LYS A 96 7.22 6.20 -21.39
CA LYS A 96 6.83 5.77 -22.73
C LYS A 96 6.47 6.96 -23.64
N GLN A 97 5.76 7.97 -23.13
CA GLN A 97 5.46 9.19 -23.89
C GLN A 97 6.73 9.92 -24.33
N ASN A 98 7.71 10.04 -23.43
CA ASN A 98 8.99 10.66 -23.73
C ASN A 98 9.85 9.81 -24.67
N ARG A 99 9.65 8.49 -24.68
CA ARG A 99 10.36 7.58 -25.57
C ARG A 99 9.82 7.59 -27.00
N SER A 100 8.53 7.90 -27.18
CA SER A 100 7.95 8.10 -28.51
C SER A 100 8.74 9.16 -29.28
N GLU A 101 9.30 8.79 -30.43
CA GLU A 101 9.97 9.72 -31.34
C GLU A 101 8.93 10.43 -32.21
N MET A 102 7.92 9.67 -32.65
CA MET A 102 6.85 10.12 -33.53
C MET A 102 5.47 9.77 -32.97
N ILE A 103 4.50 10.65 -33.21
CA ILE A 103 3.09 10.43 -32.84
C ILE A 103 2.26 10.51 -34.12
N LEU A 104 1.65 9.39 -34.47
CA LEU A 104 0.74 9.29 -35.60
C LEU A 104 -0.65 9.73 -35.16
N SER A 105 -1.23 10.72 -35.82
CA SER A 105 -2.55 11.26 -35.52
C SER A 105 -3.24 11.69 -36.80
N GLY A 106 -4.37 12.40 -36.72
CA GLY A 106 -4.97 12.96 -37.92
C GLY A 106 -6.21 13.77 -37.62
N THR A 107 -6.71 14.47 -38.64
CA THR A 107 -8.01 15.14 -38.56
C THR A 107 -9.03 14.40 -39.40
N ILE A 108 -10.22 14.18 -38.84
CA ILE A 108 -11.35 13.58 -39.54
C ILE A 108 -12.40 14.66 -39.78
N GLN A 109 -12.87 14.79 -41.00
CA GLN A 109 -13.95 15.69 -41.39
C GLN A 109 -15.08 14.89 -42.03
N TRP A 110 -16.30 15.11 -41.55
CA TRP A 110 -17.51 14.51 -42.11
C TRP A 110 -18.03 15.40 -43.21
N GLU A 111 -18.12 14.85 -44.42
CA GLU A 111 -18.67 15.52 -45.59
C GLU A 111 -19.98 14.86 -46.02
N GLU A 112 -20.70 15.49 -46.94
CA GLU A 112 -22.02 15.04 -47.39
C GLU A 112 -21.99 13.61 -47.98
N LYS A 113 -20.90 13.25 -48.67
CA LYS A 113 -20.79 11.97 -49.40
C LYS A 113 -19.85 10.96 -48.74
N GLY A 114 -19.14 11.34 -47.69
CA GLY A 114 -18.13 10.48 -47.09
C GLY A 114 -17.31 11.15 -45.99
N VAL A 115 -16.20 10.51 -45.66
CA VAL A 115 -15.28 10.94 -44.60
C VAL A 115 -13.92 11.29 -45.21
N LEU A 116 -13.46 12.51 -44.95
CA LEU A 116 -12.13 12.98 -45.30
C LEU A 116 -11.21 12.81 -44.09
N PHE A 117 -10.12 12.05 -44.24
CA PHE A 117 -9.08 11.92 -43.22
C PHE A 117 -7.78 12.55 -43.71
N THR A 118 -7.16 13.38 -42.87
CA THR A 118 -5.84 13.94 -43.12
C THR A 118 -4.87 13.39 -42.07
N PRO A 119 -3.90 12.54 -42.46
CA PRO A 119 -2.91 11.99 -41.53
C PRO A 119 -1.97 13.09 -41.06
N LYS A 120 -1.57 13.01 -39.79
CA LYS A 120 -0.61 13.90 -39.15
C LYS A 120 0.47 13.07 -38.48
N LEU A 121 1.70 13.56 -38.53
CA LEU A 121 2.83 13.00 -37.81
C LEU A 121 3.47 14.12 -37.01
N ARG A 122 3.45 14.00 -35.68
CA ARG A 122 4.09 14.94 -34.77
C ARG A 122 5.41 14.36 -34.26
N TYR A 123 6.47 15.12 -34.41
CA TYR A 123 7.76 14.83 -33.77
C TYR A 123 7.73 15.26 -32.31
N VAL A 124 8.16 14.39 -31.39
CA VAL A 124 8.12 14.71 -29.95
C VAL A 124 9.20 15.72 -29.57
N GLU A 125 10.42 15.56 -30.07
CA GLU A 125 11.55 16.43 -29.73
C GLU A 125 11.40 17.85 -30.27
N SER A 126 11.14 18.00 -31.58
CA SER A 126 11.00 19.31 -32.22
C SER A 126 9.61 19.93 -32.07
N LYS A 127 8.62 19.15 -31.62
CA LYS A 127 7.19 19.50 -31.60
C LYS A 127 6.61 19.91 -32.95
N SER A 128 7.32 19.65 -34.06
CA SER A 128 6.83 19.94 -35.41
C SER A 128 5.83 18.89 -35.87
N THR A 129 4.83 19.32 -36.63
CA THR A 129 3.82 18.44 -37.22
C THR A 129 3.93 18.47 -38.74
N VAL A 130 3.93 17.30 -39.36
CA VAL A 130 3.85 17.11 -40.81
C VAL A 130 2.46 16.55 -41.12
N GLU A 131 1.79 17.15 -42.11
CA GLU A 131 0.53 16.63 -42.63
C GLU A 131 0.78 15.86 -43.93
N GLY A 132 0.18 14.68 -44.04
CA GLY A 132 0.23 13.88 -45.26
C GLY A 132 -0.96 14.14 -46.18
N LYS A 133 -0.98 13.45 -47.32
CA LYS A 133 -2.07 13.57 -48.30
C LYS A 133 -3.39 13.07 -47.70
N SER A 134 -4.42 13.91 -47.76
CA SER A 134 -5.77 13.54 -47.33
C SER A 134 -6.35 12.41 -48.18
N ILE A 135 -7.10 11.52 -47.55
CA ILE A 135 -7.84 10.44 -48.18
C ILE A 135 -9.33 10.66 -47.98
N PHE A 136 -10.12 10.37 -49.02
CA PHE A 136 -11.58 10.45 -48.97
C PHE A 136 -12.19 9.06 -49.12
N VAL A 137 -13.14 8.73 -48.26
CA VAL A 137 -13.82 7.43 -48.24
C VAL A 137 -15.32 7.65 -48.27
N LEU A 138 -15.99 7.11 -49.30
CA LEU A 138 -17.44 7.18 -49.42
C LEU A 138 -18.12 6.44 -48.26
N TYR A 139 -19.31 6.89 -47.84
CA TYR A 139 -20.05 6.20 -46.78
C TYR A 139 -20.34 4.73 -47.12
N GLU A 140 -20.62 4.42 -48.38
CA GLU A 140 -20.83 3.03 -48.84
C GLU A 140 -19.60 2.14 -48.63
N GLU A 141 -18.40 2.72 -48.56
CA GLU A 141 -17.13 2.03 -48.36
C GLU A 141 -16.59 2.16 -46.93
N ARG A 142 -17.42 2.60 -45.97
CA ARG A 142 -16.98 2.98 -44.61
C ARG A 142 -16.22 1.89 -43.87
N GLY A 143 -16.51 0.62 -44.11
CA GLY A 143 -15.76 -0.48 -43.51
C GLY A 143 -14.30 -0.62 -43.98
N SER A 144 -13.93 0.02 -45.09
CA SER A 144 -12.53 0.15 -45.55
C SER A 144 -11.74 1.26 -44.83
N LEU A 145 -12.39 2.08 -43.99
CA LEU A 145 -11.75 3.21 -43.31
C LEU A 145 -10.51 2.81 -42.52
N VAL A 146 -10.54 1.70 -41.78
CA VAL A 146 -9.41 1.23 -40.96
C VAL A 146 -8.18 1.03 -41.84
N LEU A 147 -8.33 0.26 -42.94
CA LEU A 147 -7.25 -0.02 -43.88
C LEU A 147 -6.74 1.26 -44.55
N LYS A 148 -7.65 2.11 -45.06
CA LYS A 148 -7.27 3.34 -45.78
C LYS A 148 -6.56 4.33 -44.85
N ILE A 149 -7.06 4.54 -43.63
CA ILE A 149 -6.45 5.42 -42.62
C ILE A 149 -5.10 4.86 -42.18
N GLN A 150 -5.03 3.57 -41.84
CA GLN A 150 -3.77 2.94 -41.46
C GLN A 150 -2.72 3.11 -42.56
N THR A 151 -3.07 2.79 -43.81
CA THR A 151 -2.20 2.96 -44.98
C THR A 151 -1.73 4.40 -45.13
N SER A 152 -2.63 5.37 -44.93
CA SER A 152 -2.31 6.80 -44.99
C SER A 152 -1.31 7.22 -43.90
N LEU A 153 -1.48 6.73 -42.66
CA LEU A 153 -0.58 6.99 -41.53
C LEU A 153 0.79 6.35 -41.70
N THR A 154 0.82 5.07 -42.10
CA THR A 154 2.07 4.32 -42.28
C THR A 154 2.87 4.87 -43.45
N ASN A 155 2.20 5.22 -44.56
CA ASN A 155 2.85 5.89 -45.70
C ASN A 155 3.46 7.23 -45.30
N LEU A 156 2.77 8.03 -44.48
CA LEU A 156 3.31 9.29 -43.98
C LEU A 156 4.59 9.05 -43.16
N LEU A 157 4.61 8.02 -42.32
CA LEU A 157 5.80 7.66 -41.54
C LEU A 157 6.95 7.19 -42.45
N ASP A 158 6.69 6.28 -43.37
CA ASP A 158 7.70 5.74 -44.28
C ASP A 158 8.29 6.84 -45.19
N GLU A 159 7.43 7.72 -45.70
CA GLU A 159 7.86 8.88 -46.47
C GLU A 159 8.69 9.83 -45.61
N THR A 160 8.30 10.04 -44.35
CA THR A 160 9.03 10.87 -43.39
C THR A 160 10.42 10.32 -43.10
N ILE A 161 10.55 9.01 -42.87
CA ILE A 161 11.86 8.33 -42.70
C ILE A 161 12.73 8.55 -43.92
N ARG A 162 12.17 8.31 -45.11
CA ARG A 162 12.87 8.41 -46.40
C ARG A 162 13.32 9.85 -46.70
N LEU A 163 12.42 10.83 -46.58
CA LEU A 163 12.68 12.23 -46.94
C LEU A 163 13.66 12.90 -45.98
N ASN A 164 13.57 12.59 -44.69
CA ASN A 164 14.49 13.15 -43.68
C ASN A 164 15.79 12.34 -43.54
N ARG A 165 15.99 11.32 -44.38
CA ARG A 165 17.17 10.43 -44.38
C ARG A 165 17.51 9.92 -42.98
N LEU A 166 16.48 9.59 -42.21
CA LEU A 166 16.68 9.04 -40.87
C LEU A 166 17.42 7.71 -41.01
N ILE A 167 18.39 7.44 -40.14
CA ILE A 167 19.13 6.16 -40.09
C ILE A 167 18.23 5.10 -39.40
N LYS A 168 16.98 4.99 -39.85
CA LYS A 168 15.94 4.13 -39.30
C LYS A 168 15.49 3.18 -40.40
N ARG A 169 15.23 1.92 -40.06
CA ARG A 169 14.64 0.96 -40.99
C ARG A 169 13.18 1.31 -41.23
N ASN A 170 12.68 0.93 -42.40
CA ASN A 170 11.26 1.02 -42.67
C ASN A 170 10.55 -0.09 -41.87
N PRO A 171 9.51 0.24 -41.09
CA PRO A 171 8.71 -0.76 -40.38
C PRO A 171 8.07 -1.76 -41.34
N ILE A 172 7.84 -2.99 -40.86
CA ILE A 172 7.00 -3.96 -41.55
C ILE A 172 5.62 -3.94 -40.90
N TRP A 173 4.68 -3.35 -41.62
CA TRP A 173 3.31 -3.12 -41.18
C TRP A 173 2.43 -4.37 -41.30
N SER A 174 1.61 -4.63 -40.29
CA SER A 174 0.50 -5.58 -40.35
C SER A 174 -0.77 -4.84 -40.76
N PHE A 175 -1.40 -5.20 -41.88
CA PHE A 175 -2.63 -4.58 -42.37
C PHE A 175 -3.83 -5.53 -42.21
N VAL A 176 -5.02 -4.92 -42.13
CA VAL A 176 -6.29 -5.65 -42.27
C VAL A 176 -6.32 -6.32 -43.64
N SER A 177 -6.49 -7.65 -43.69
CA SER A 177 -6.60 -8.38 -44.95
C SER A 177 -7.94 -8.13 -45.64
N GLU A 178 -8.02 -8.32 -46.96
CA GLU A 178 -9.24 -8.01 -47.73
C GLU A 178 -10.49 -8.75 -47.22
N GLY A 179 -10.33 -10.01 -46.78
CA GLY A 179 -11.41 -10.80 -46.19
C GLY A 179 -11.85 -10.37 -44.79
N GLN A 180 -11.17 -9.39 -44.19
CA GLN A 180 -11.45 -8.84 -42.85
C GLN A 180 -12.03 -7.41 -42.94
N ILE A 181 -12.15 -6.86 -44.14
CA ILE A 181 -12.79 -5.56 -44.37
C ILE A 181 -14.30 -5.72 -44.17
N LEU A 182 -14.87 -4.93 -43.26
CA LEU A 182 -16.30 -4.95 -42.98
C LEU A 182 -17.08 -4.27 -44.10
N SER A 183 -18.34 -4.66 -44.28
CA SER A 183 -19.31 -3.82 -44.99
C SER A 183 -19.65 -2.57 -44.17
N GLU A 184 -20.31 -1.58 -44.81
CA GLU A 184 -20.77 -0.36 -44.14
C GLU A 184 -21.62 -0.67 -42.91
N SER A 185 -22.61 -1.56 -43.07
CA SER A 185 -23.57 -1.91 -42.02
C SER A 185 -22.90 -2.64 -40.86
N GLU A 186 -21.96 -3.55 -41.14
CA GLU A 186 -21.18 -4.24 -40.13
C GLU A 186 -20.24 -3.28 -39.37
N PHE A 187 -19.61 -2.33 -40.07
CA PHE A 187 -18.75 -1.33 -39.45
C PHE A 187 -19.55 -0.38 -38.55
N VAL A 188 -20.70 0.13 -39.02
CA VAL A 188 -21.60 0.95 -38.20
C VAL A 188 -22.03 0.17 -36.96
N LYS A 189 -22.40 -1.11 -37.12
CA LYS A 189 -22.75 -1.95 -35.98
C LYS A 189 -21.58 -2.09 -35.01
N LEU A 190 -20.36 -2.30 -35.49
CA LEU A 190 -19.16 -2.37 -34.66
C LEU A 190 -18.89 -1.06 -33.90
N SER A 191 -19.18 0.09 -34.50
CA SER A 191 -18.98 1.40 -33.87
C SER A 191 -19.83 1.61 -32.61
N GLU A 192 -20.98 0.93 -32.51
CA GLU A 192 -21.85 0.94 -31.32
C GLU A 192 -21.21 0.25 -30.11
N TYR A 193 -20.15 -0.56 -30.30
CA TYR A 193 -19.45 -1.25 -29.21
C TYR A 193 -18.87 -0.24 -28.22
N ASP A 194 -19.31 -0.24 -26.96
CA ASP A 194 -18.72 0.58 -25.90
C ASP A 194 -17.76 -0.24 -25.02
N PRO A 195 -16.43 -0.01 -25.09
CA PRO A 195 -15.45 -0.70 -24.26
C PRO A 195 -15.57 -0.35 -22.77
N LYS A 196 -16.22 0.77 -22.43
CA LYS A 196 -16.47 1.18 -21.03
C LYS A 196 -17.82 0.71 -20.50
N GLY A 197 -18.61 0.02 -21.32
CA GLY A 197 -19.89 -0.54 -20.92
C GLY A 197 -19.75 -1.69 -19.93
N SER A 198 -20.85 -2.04 -19.26
CA SER A 198 -20.90 -3.20 -18.36
C SER A 198 -20.49 -4.49 -19.08
N ILE A 199 -19.94 -5.46 -18.33
CA ILE A 199 -19.52 -6.77 -18.87
C ILE A 199 -20.67 -7.42 -19.65
N GLU A 200 -21.88 -7.35 -19.11
CA GLU A 200 -23.08 -7.94 -19.72
C GLU A 200 -23.45 -7.26 -21.04
N ASN A 201 -23.41 -5.92 -21.09
CA ASN A 201 -23.67 -5.17 -22.31
C ASN A 201 -22.63 -5.49 -23.39
N ARG A 202 -21.35 -5.58 -23.03
CA ARG A 202 -20.27 -5.94 -23.95
C ARG A 202 -20.41 -7.38 -24.47
N LYS A 203 -20.82 -8.33 -23.61
CA LYS A 203 -21.11 -9.73 -24.03
C LYS A 203 -22.29 -9.80 -24.98
N ASN A 204 -23.42 -9.18 -24.62
CA ASN A 204 -24.63 -9.15 -25.45
C ASN A 204 -24.35 -8.51 -26.82
N PHE A 205 -23.52 -7.46 -26.85
CA PHE A 205 -23.08 -6.85 -28.09
C PHE A 205 -22.38 -7.85 -29.02
N PHE A 206 -21.34 -8.55 -28.55
CA PHE A 206 -20.61 -9.51 -29.39
C PHE A 206 -21.39 -10.79 -29.70
N GLN A 207 -22.43 -11.13 -28.92
CA GLN A 207 -23.39 -12.17 -29.26
C GLN A 207 -24.34 -11.72 -30.39
N SER A 208 -24.66 -10.43 -30.47
CA SER A 208 -25.58 -9.87 -31.46
C SER A 208 -24.98 -9.69 -32.87
N ILE A 209 -23.65 -9.64 -32.99
CA ILE A 209 -22.97 -9.48 -34.28
C ILE A 209 -22.63 -10.86 -34.90
N ASN A 210 -22.90 -11.00 -36.20
CA ASN A 210 -22.72 -12.23 -36.98
C ASN A 210 -21.39 -12.28 -37.78
N PHE A 211 -20.66 -11.17 -37.85
CA PHE A 211 -19.35 -11.11 -38.50
C PHE A 211 -18.21 -11.44 -37.52
N LYS A 212 -17.10 -11.91 -38.08
CA LYS A 212 -15.87 -12.24 -37.35
C LYS A 212 -14.67 -11.59 -38.03
N THR A 213 -14.08 -10.65 -37.32
CA THR A 213 -12.76 -10.09 -37.62
C THR A 213 -11.76 -10.45 -36.53
N ASP A 214 -10.46 -10.45 -36.83
CA ASP A 214 -9.38 -10.67 -35.86
C ASP A 214 -9.53 -9.77 -34.63
N PHE A 215 -9.88 -8.50 -34.84
CA PHE A 215 -10.13 -7.54 -33.77
C PHE A 215 -11.35 -7.94 -32.92
N SER A 216 -12.46 -8.33 -33.57
CA SER A 216 -13.67 -8.74 -32.84
C SER A 216 -13.48 -10.05 -32.09
N GLU A 217 -12.70 -11.00 -32.63
CA GLU A 217 -12.38 -12.26 -31.95
C GLU A 217 -11.44 -12.01 -30.77
N TRP A 218 -10.44 -11.15 -30.94
CA TRP A 218 -9.59 -10.70 -29.84
C TRP A 218 -10.40 -10.09 -28.69
N GLN A 219 -11.34 -9.19 -29.00
CA GLN A 219 -12.24 -8.61 -27.99
C GLN A 219 -13.15 -9.67 -27.33
N ARG A 220 -13.71 -10.61 -28.10
CA ARG A 220 -14.53 -11.72 -27.56
C ARG A 220 -13.74 -12.57 -26.55
N TYR A 221 -12.49 -12.91 -26.87
CA TYR A 221 -11.66 -13.70 -25.97
C TYR A 221 -11.25 -12.92 -24.71
N LEU A 222 -10.89 -11.64 -24.84
CA LEU A 222 -10.61 -10.79 -23.68
C LEU A 222 -11.82 -10.68 -22.73
N LEU A 223 -13.03 -10.50 -23.26
CA LEU A 223 -14.26 -10.47 -22.47
C LEU A 223 -14.55 -11.79 -21.74
N ARG A 224 -14.22 -12.93 -22.36
CA ARG A 224 -14.34 -14.23 -21.69
C ARG A 224 -13.35 -14.33 -20.53
N LEU A 225 -12.13 -13.81 -20.67
CA LEU A 225 -11.11 -13.84 -19.63
C LEU A 225 -11.47 -13.01 -18.37
N GLU A 226 -12.31 -11.98 -18.50
CA GLU A 226 -12.78 -11.14 -17.38
C GLU A 226 -13.60 -11.90 -16.33
N LYS A 227 -14.11 -13.11 -16.62
CA LYS A 227 -14.79 -13.95 -15.62
C LYS A 227 -13.82 -14.40 -14.52
N HIS A 228 -12.51 -14.43 -14.79
CA HIS A 228 -11.46 -14.77 -13.83
C HIS A 228 -11.68 -16.08 -13.06
N SER A 229 -12.33 -17.07 -13.67
CA SER A 229 -12.54 -18.40 -13.07
C SER A 229 -11.63 -19.44 -13.72
N GLU A 230 -11.01 -20.31 -12.93
CA GLU A 230 -10.01 -21.28 -13.41
C GLU A 230 -10.53 -22.15 -14.58
N GLU A 231 -11.75 -22.65 -14.47
CA GLU A 231 -12.38 -23.47 -15.53
C GLU A 231 -12.50 -22.72 -16.86
N ASN A 232 -12.92 -21.46 -16.80
CA ASN A 232 -13.09 -20.61 -17.98
C ASN A 232 -11.74 -20.26 -18.61
N LEU A 233 -10.71 -19.99 -17.81
CA LEU A 233 -9.36 -19.73 -18.32
C LEU A 233 -8.78 -20.96 -19.03
N LYS A 234 -8.98 -22.16 -18.48
CA LYS A 234 -8.58 -23.43 -19.11
C LYS A 234 -9.33 -23.67 -20.41
N GLU A 235 -10.64 -23.43 -20.44
CA GLU A 235 -11.46 -23.56 -21.64
C GLU A 235 -10.99 -22.62 -22.75
N VAL A 236 -10.83 -21.32 -22.43
CA VAL A 236 -10.31 -20.32 -23.37
C VAL A 236 -8.93 -20.72 -23.89
N TRP A 237 -8.03 -21.19 -23.03
CA TRP A 237 -6.72 -21.65 -23.49
C TRP A 237 -6.77 -22.88 -24.38
N LYS A 238 -7.68 -23.84 -24.14
CA LYS A 238 -7.83 -25.02 -25.02
C LYS A 238 -8.23 -24.62 -26.45
N GLU A 239 -9.01 -23.56 -26.60
CA GLU A 239 -9.41 -23.06 -27.91
C GLU A 239 -8.29 -22.29 -28.63
N VAL A 240 -7.41 -21.63 -27.87
CA VAL A 240 -6.42 -20.69 -28.41
C VAL A 240 -5.00 -21.29 -28.48
N GLY A 241 -4.53 -21.95 -27.42
CA GLY A 241 -3.12 -22.27 -27.12
C GLY A 241 -2.39 -23.24 -28.04
N GLY A 242 -3.00 -23.63 -29.15
CA GLY A 242 -2.40 -24.44 -30.20
C GLY A 242 -3.17 -24.38 -31.51
N ASN A 243 -4.06 -23.39 -31.69
CA ASN A 243 -4.88 -23.28 -32.88
C ASN A 243 -4.14 -22.48 -33.96
N PRO A 244 -3.67 -23.11 -35.06
CA PRO A 244 -2.94 -22.42 -36.10
C PRO A 244 -3.80 -21.45 -36.92
N SER A 245 -5.13 -21.50 -36.80
CA SER A 245 -6.03 -20.57 -37.50
C SER A 245 -6.12 -19.20 -36.84
N LEU A 246 -5.64 -19.05 -35.60
CA LEU A 246 -5.68 -17.81 -34.84
C LEU A 246 -4.32 -17.10 -34.90
N SER A 247 -4.34 -15.77 -34.77
CA SER A 247 -3.10 -14.99 -34.80
C SER A 247 -2.21 -15.29 -33.57
N SER A 248 -0.89 -15.28 -33.78
CA SER A 248 0.08 -15.40 -32.67
C SER A 248 -0.07 -14.27 -31.65
N PHE A 249 -0.52 -13.09 -32.09
CA PHE A 249 -0.81 -11.95 -31.22
C PHE A 249 -1.97 -12.23 -30.25
N LEU A 250 -3.06 -12.83 -30.74
CA LEU A 250 -4.18 -13.26 -29.89
C LEU A 250 -3.72 -14.29 -28.86
N SER A 251 -3.01 -15.32 -29.31
CA SER A 251 -2.48 -16.39 -28.46
C SER A 251 -1.55 -15.86 -27.38
N PHE A 252 -0.66 -14.93 -27.74
CA PHE A 252 0.19 -14.19 -26.81
C PHE A 252 -0.64 -13.47 -25.73
N THR A 253 -1.62 -12.67 -26.15
CA THR A 253 -2.42 -11.84 -25.23
C THR A 253 -3.20 -12.69 -24.24
N VAL A 254 -3.83 -13.78 -24.72
CA VAL A 254 -4.56 -14.73 -23.88
C VAL A 254 -3.63 -15.39 -22.88
N ALA A 255 -2.48 -15.91 -23.33
CA ALA A 255 -1.48 -16.53 -22.45
C ALA A 255 -0.98 -15.56 -21.37
N LYS A 256 -0.64 -14.32 -21.75
CA LYS A 256 -0.19 -13.28 -20.80
C LYS A 256 -1.26 -12.98 -19.75
N LYS A 257 -2.53 -12.82 -20.15
CA LYS A 257 -3.64 -12.53 -19.23
C LYS A 257 -3.92 -13.68 -18.25
N ILE A 258 -3.87 -14.92 -18.73
CA ILE A 258 -4.00 -16.11 -17.86
C ILE A 258 -2.81 -16.17 -16.88
N SER A 259 -1.60 -15.88 -17.34
CA SER A 259 -0.43 -15.81 -16.47
C SER A 259 -0.54 -14.73 -15.39
N GLU A 260 -0.99 -13.53 -15.75
CA GLU A 260 -1.22 -12.43 -14.80
C GLU A 260 -2.25 -12.86 -13.75
N PHE A 261 -3.34 -13.51 -14.16
CA PHE A 261 -4.34 -14.03 -13.23
C PHE A 261 -3.73 -14.99 -12.21
N TYR A 262 -2.98 -16.01 -12.66
CA TYR A 262 -2.37 -16.98 -11.74
C TYR A 262 -1.28 -16.35 -10.85
N PHE A 263 -0.57 -15.33 -11.35
CA PHE A 263 0.38 -14.57 -10.55
C PHE A 263 -0.31 -13.87 -9.37
N TYR A 264 -1.44 -13.21 -9.61
CA TYR A 264 -2.23 -12.55 -8.56
C TYR A 264 -2.89 -13.52 -7.57
N GLN A 265 -3.16 -14.76 -7.99
CA GLN A 265 -3.64 -15.83 -7.09
C GLN A 265 -2.50 -16.53 -6.32
N ALA A 266 -1.25 -16.07 -6.45
CA ALA A 266 -0.05 -16.71 -5.90
C ALA A 266 0.18 -18.16 -6.38
N GLU A 267 -0.40 -18.54 -7.52
CA GLU A 267 -0.20 -19.83 -8.18
C GLU A 267 0.97 -19.76 -9.18
N TYR A 268 2.17 -19.48 -8.66
CA TYR A 268 3.32 -19.10 -9.48
C TYR A 268 3.76 -20.16 -10.49
N SER A 269 3.60 -21.45 -10.18
CA SER A 269 3.91 -22.54 -11.14
C SER A 269 3.08 -22.46 -12.42
N LYS A 270 1.77 -22.16 -12.30
CA LYS A 270 0.88 -21.97 -13.47
C LYS A 270 1.19 -20.66 -14.17
N ALA A 271 1.47 -19.58 -13.42
CA ALA A 271 1.90 -18.31 -14.01
C ALA A 271 3.14 -18.50 -14.90
N ILE A 272 4.15 -19.23 -14.43
CA ILE A 272 5.36 -19.54 -15.22
C ILE A 272 5.02 -20.31 -16.50
N GLU A 273 4.13 -21.29 -16.46
CA GLU A 273 3.71 -22.07 -17.63
C GLU A 273 3.12 -21.16 -18.72
N PHE A 274 2.14 -20.33 -18.35
CA PHE A 274 1.46 -19.46 -19.31
C PHE A 274 2.32 -18.28 -19.78
N ALA A 275 3.17 -17.72 -18.92
CA ALA A 275 4.14 -16.71 -19.34
C ALA A 275 5.15 -17.28 -20.34
N ASN A 276 5.56 -18.55 -20.18
CA ASN A 276 6.40 -19.24 -21.16
C ASN A 276 5.68 -19.46 -22.50
N ALA A 277 4.38 -19.77 -22.48
CA ALA A 277 3.59 -19.85 -23.70
C ALA A 277 3.51 -18.50 -24.41
N ALA A 278 3.27 -17.40 -23.66
CA ALA A 278 3.28 -16.04 -24.20
C ALA A 278 4.64 -15.68 -24.81
N ARG A 279 5.75 -16.01 -24.13
CA ARG A 279 7.12 -15.81 -24.64
C ARG A 279 7.32 -16.47 -26.01
N ARG A 280 6.92 -17.74 -26.15
CA ARG A 280 7.08 -18.50 -27.40
C ARG A 280 6.33 -17.88 -28.57
N GLU A 281 5.13 -17.34 -28.35
CA GLU A 281 4.37 -16.66 -29.41
C GLU A 281 5.04 -15.36 -29.89
N LYS A 282 5.66 -14.58 -28.98
CA LYS A 282 6.46 -13.41 -29.36
C LYS A 282 7.72 -13.78 -30.12
N GLU A 283 8.40 -14.86 -29.73
CA GLU A 283 9.58 -15.38 -30.45
C GLU A 283 9.21 -15.89 -31.84
N LYS A 284 8.10 -16.62 -31.97
CA LYS A 284 7.56 -17.11 -33.25
C LYS A 284 7.19 -15.96 -34.20
N SER A 285 6.64 -14.87 -33.67
CA SER A 285 6.30 -13.66 -34.43
C SER A 285 7.48 -12.69 -34.61
N LYS A 286 8.69 -13.02 -34.11
CA LYS A 286 9.89 -12.17 -34.13
C LYS A 286 9.73 -10.82 -33.42
N LEU A 287 8.73 -10.65 -32.56
CA LEU A 287 8.42 -9.44 -31.80
C LEU A 287 9.15 -9.42 -30.45
N VAL A 288 10.48 -9.60 -30.48
CA VAL A 288 11.31 -9.76 -29.27
C VAL A 288 11.96 -8.45 -28.80
N PHE A 289 11.95 -7.39 -29.61
CA PHE A 289 12.39 -6.05 -29.23
C PHE A 289 11.20 -5.14 -28.90
N HIS A 290 10.34 -5.59 -27.98
CA HIS A 290 9.13 -4.88 -27.54
C HIS A 290 9.01 -4.89 -26.03
N SER A 291 8.32 -3.87 -25.48
CA SER A 291 8.12 -3.77 -24.02
C SER A 291 7.34 -4.97 -23.47
N GLU A 292 6.38 -5.49 -24.23
CA GLU A 292 5.56 -6.64 -23.87
C GLU A 292 6.36 -7.94 -23.74
N TYR A 293 7.46 -8.07 -24.49
CA TYR A 293 8.40 -9.19 -24.35
C TYR A 293 9.20 -9.06 -23.05
N ALA A 294 9.66 -7.84 -22.73
CA ALA A 294 10.31 -7.55 -21.45
C ALA A 294 9.38 -7.79 -20.25
N ASP A 295 8.11 -7.36 -20.34
CA ASP A 295 7.08 -7.65 -19.33
C ASP A 295 6.93 -9.15 -19.10
N THR A 296 6.93 -9.95 -20.17
CA THR A 296 6.76 -11.40 -20.10
C THR A 296 7.95 -12.07 -19.40
N PHE A 297 9.18 -11.66 -19.74
CA PHE A 297 10.38 -12.11 -19.02
C PHE A 297 10.35 -11.70 -17.56
N SER A 298 9.96 -10.46 -17.28
CA SER A 298 9.82 -9.96 -15.92
C SER A 298 8.80 -10.77 -15.14
N LEU A 299 7.65 -11.10 -15.73
CA LEU A 299 6.62 -11.93 -15.10
C LEU A 299 7.10 -13.34 -14.77
N ILE A 300 7.87 -13.98 -15.66
CA ILE A 300 8.51 -15.27 -15.38
C ILE A 300 9.48 -15.13 -14.21
N GLY A 301 10.38 -14.13 -14.26
CA GLY A 301 11.35 -13.86 -13.21
C GLY A 301 10.71 -13.63 -11.84
N LYS A 302 9.73 -12.72 -11.76
CA LYS A 302 8.94 -12.44 -10.56
C LYS A 302 8.29 -13.71 -10.00
N SER A 303 7.65 -14.50 -10.86
CA SER A 303 6.99 -15.75 -10.46
C SER A 303 7.99 -16.78 -9.92
N LEU A 304 9.16 -16.92 -10.55
CA LEU A 304 10.22 -17.83 -10.09
C LEU A 304 10.75 -17.45 -8.71
N VAL A 305 11.01 -16.16 -8.48
CA VAL A 305 11.45 -15.66 -7.16
C VAL A 305 10.44 -16.00 -6.08
N LEU A 306 9.16 -15.68 -6.31
CA LEU A 306 8.10 -15.90 -5.34
C LEU A 306 7.80 -17.41 -5.14
N ASN A 307 8.12 -18.24 -6.13
CA ASN A 307 8.09 -19.71 -6.02
C ASN A 307 9.38 -20.31 -5.39
N GLY A 308 10.31 -19.47 -4.92
CA GLY A 308 11.55 -19.90 -4.26
C GLY A 308 12.70 -20.32 -5.20
N LYS A 309 12.54 -20.23 -6.52
CA LYS A 309 13.54 -20.61 -7.54
C LYS A 309 14.42 -19.43 -7.95
N LYS A 310 15.21 -18.95 -7.00
CA LYS A 310 15.91 -17.67 -7.09
C LYS A 310 17.05 -17.67 -8.11
N GLU A 311 17.81 -18.77 -8.23
CA GLU A 311 18.90 -18.87 -9.21
C GLU A 311 18.40 -18.90 -10.67
N GLU A 312 17.22 -19.47 -10.92
CA GLU A 312 16.60 -19.45 -12.25
C GLU A 312 16.06 -18.05 -12.58
N ALA A 313 15.47 -17.37 -11.60
CA ALA A 313 14.86 -16.06 -11.78
C ALA A 313 15.84 -14.97 -12.24
N ILE A 314 17.10 -15.04 -11.79
CA ILE A 314 18.10 -14.01 -12.09
C ILE A 314 18.31 -13.84 -13.60
N PHE A 315 18.25 -14.93 -14.38
CA PHE A 315 18.39 -14.90 -15.83
C PHE A 315 17.26 -14.08 -16.47
N TYR A 316 16.02 -14.36 -16.06
CA TYR A 316 14.83 -13.71 -16.60
C TYR A 316 14.76 -12.23 -16.23
N LEU A 317 15.03 -11.90 -14.96
CA LEU A 317 15.02 -10.51 -14.48
C LEU A 317 16.14 -9.67 -15.10
N THR A 318 17.35 -10.24 -15.24
CA THR A 318 18.48 -9.58 -15.92
C THR A 318 18.15 -9.34 -17.40
N SER A 319 17.55 -10.33 -18.05
CA SER A 319 17.15 -10.24 -19.45
C SER A 319 16.08 -9.17 -19.68
N ALA A 320 15.02 -9.17 -18.87
CA ALA A 320 14.00 -8.13 -18.90
C ALA A 320 14.61 -6.75 -18.68
N LYS A 321 15.49 -6.60 -17.67
CA LYS A 321 16.18 -5.33 -17.39
C LYS A 321 16.96 -4.84 -18.60
N LYS A 322 17.75 -5.72 -19.22
CA LYS A 322 18.53 -5.38 -20.43
C LYS A 322 17.63 -4.92 -21.57
N ILE A 323 16.48 -5.57 -21.77
CA ILE A 323 15.52 -5.16 -22.81
C ILE A 323 14.93 -3.79 -22.46
N TYR A 324 14.49 -3.55 -21.22
CA TYR A 324 14.01 -2.22 -20.81
C TYR A 324 15.07 -1.13 -20.98
N ASP A 325 16.32 -1.38 -20.55
CA ASP A 325 17.44 -0.46 -20.72
C ASP A 325 17.66 -0.14 -22.20
N THR A 326 17.65 -1.17 -23.05
CA THR A 326 17.81 -0.98 -24.50
C THR A 326 16.65 -0.20 -25.09
N LEU A 327 15.41 -0.45 -24.67
CA LEU A 327 14.23 0.30 -25.13
C LEU A 327 14.17 1.74 -24.58
N GLY A 328 15.03 2.11 -23.61
CA GLY A 328 14.95 3.38 -22.91
C GLY A 328 13.77 3.46 -21.93
N LEU A 329 13.32 2.32 -21.42
CA LEU A 329 12.14 2.15 -20.58
C LEU A 329 12.48 1.69 -19.14
N SER A 330 13.72 1.84 -18.67
CA SER A 330 14.10 1.46 -17.31
C SER A 330 13.34 2.22 -16.22
N LYS A 331 12.87 3.43 -16.53
CA LYS A 331 12.05 4.27 -15.64
C LYS A 331 10.55 4.05 -15.82
N ASP A 332 10.13 3.22 -16.77
CA ASP A 332 8.72 2.81 -16.89
C ASP A 332 8.31 2.02 -15.62
N PRO A 333 7.05 2.12 -15.15
CA PRO A 333 6.61 1.37 -13.97
C PRO A 333 6.94 -0.13 -14.00
N MET A 334 6.83 -0.79 -15.16
CA MET A 334 7.19 -2.20 -15.29
C MET A 334 8.70 -2.43 -15.23
N GLY A 335 9.50 -1.48 -15.75
CA GLY A 335 10.96 -1.49 -15.66
C GLY A 335 11.48 -1.28 -14.23
N ILE A 336 10.87 -0.34 -13.50
CA ILE A 336 11.17 -0.07 -12.07
C ILE A 336 10.85 -1.29 -11.23
N GLU A 337 9.67 -1.90 -11.44
CA GLU A 337 9.28 -3.10 -10.72
C GLU A 337 10.22 -4.28 -10.98
N ASN A 338 10.58 -4.50 -12.25
CA ASN A 338 11.57 -5.53 -12.60
C ASN A 338 12.91 -5.30 -11.88
N SER A 339 13.36 -4.06 -11.86
CA SER A 339 14.60 -3.63 -11.20
C SER A 339 14.55 -3.85 -9.68
N TYR A 340 13.38 -3.64 -9.06
CA TYR A 340 13.17 -3.95 -7.64
C TYR A 340 13.32 -5.46 -7.36
N PHE A 341 12.60 -6.29 -8.12
CA PHE A 341 12.75 -7.75 -7.99
C PHE A 341 14.17 -8.23 -8.27
N TYR A 342 14.83 -7.63 -9.27
CA TYR A 342 16.21 -7.94 -9.62
C TYR A 342 17.17 -7.60 -8.49
N GLY A 343 17.08 -6.40 -7.91
CA GLY A 343 17.89 -5.97 -6.78
C GLY A 343 17.75 -6.89 -5.57
N LEU A 344 16.53 -7.30 -5.21
CA LEU A 344 16.31 -8.25 -4.13
C LEU A 344 16.81 -9.67 -4.46
N THR A 345 16.71 -10.09 -5.72
CA THR A 345 17.25 -11.39 -6.15
C THR A 345 18.77 -11.40 -6.07
N LEU A 346 19.44 -10.29 -6.41
CA LEU A 346 20.88 -10.12 -6.25
C LEU A 346 21.31 -10.29 -4.79
N TYR A 347 20.55 -9.74 -3.84
CA TYR A 347 20.80 -9.97 -2.40
C TYR A 347 20.77 -11.46 -2.06
N GLU A 348 19.75 -12.18 -2.53
CA GLU A 348 19.59 -13.61 -2.24
C GLU A 348 20.70 -14.48 -2.83
N VAL A 349 21.27 -14.10 -3.98
CA VAL A 349 22.44 -14.77 -4.56
C VAL A 349 23.78 -14.21 -4.05
N SER A 350 23.76 -13.52 -2.90
CA SER A 350 24.93 -12.97 -2.21
C SER A 350 25.72 -11.91 -3.00
N GLN A 351 25.05 -11.12 -3.84
CA GLN A 351 25.63 -9.99 -4.59
C GLN A 351 25.20 -8.66 -3.95
N LEU A 352 25.66 -8.42 -2.72
CA LEU A 352 25.17 -7.33 -1.86
C LEU A 352 25.43 -5.93 -2.46
N GLU A 353 26.62 -5.68 -3.01
CA GLU A 353 26.97 -4.38 -3.60
C GLU A 353 26.09 -4.05 -4.81
N LEU A 354 25.86 -5.02 -5.69
CA LEU A 354 25.01 -4.86 -6.87
C LEU A 354 23.55 -4.67 -6.45
N SER A 355 23.10 -5.41 -5.44
CA SER A 355 21.77 -5.27 -4.86
C SER A 355 21.55 -3.87 -4.30
N ALA A 356 22.49 -3.37 -3.49
CA ALA A 356 22.42 -2.02 -2.93
C ALA A 356 22.43 -0.94 -4.02
N PHE A 357 23.29 -1.07 -5.03
CA PHE A 357 23.33 -0.17 -6.18
C PHE A 357 21.99 -0.13 -6.90
N GLU A 358 21.44 -1.30 -7.25
CA GLU A 358 20.17 -1.41 -7.97
C GLU A 358 19.02 -0.78 -7.18
N LEU A 359 18.85 -1.14 -5.90
CA LEU A 359 17.75 -0.63 -5.08
C LEU A 359 17.89 0.87 -4.75
N SER A 360 19.13 1.36 -4.56
CA SER A 360 19.36 2.80 -4.37
C SER A 360 18.92 3.62 -5.58
N GLY A 361 19.09 3.08 -6.80
CA GLY A 361 18.64 3.70 -8.04
C GLY A 361 17.12 3.84 -8.18
N LEU A 362 16.34 3.15 -7.34
CA LEU A 362 14.87 3.21 -7.34
C LEU A 362 14.31 4.31 -6.43
N GLN A 363 15.13 4.86 -5.52
CA GLN A 363 14.68 5.91 -4.61
C GLN A 363 14.18 7.12 -5.39
N GLY A 364 12.98 7.61 -5.03
CA GLY A 364 12.32 8.74 -5.70
C GLY A 364 11.63 8.40 -7.02
N ASN A 365 11.74 7.17 -7.52
CA ASN A 365 11.04 6.72 -8.73
C ASN A 365 9.72 5.99 -8.43
N LEU A 366 9.47 5.62 -7.17
CA LEU A 366 8.23 4.98 -6.73
C LEU A 366 7.22 6.05 -6.31
N SER A 367 6.01 6.01 -6.87
CA SER A 367 4.95 7.00 -6.62
C SER A 367 4.19 6.76 -5.31
N ASP A 368 4.15 5.53 -4.82
CA ASP A 368 3.46 5.15 -3.59
C ASP A 368 4.37 5.26 -2.37
N ILE A 369 3.89 5.94 -1.32
CA ILE A 369 4.64 6.09 -0.07
C ILE A 369 4.90 4.75 0.62
N TYR A 370 3.98 3.78 0.53
CA TYR A 370 4.18 2.46 1.12
C TYR A 370 5.28 1.69 0.37
N GLN A 371 5.28 1.72 -0.97
CA GLN A 371 6.37 1.18 -1.78
C GLN A 371 7.73 1.73 -1.36
N ASN A 372 7.81 3.04 -1.08
CA ASN A 372 9.03 3.68 -0.59
C ASN A 372 9.43 3.18 0.80
N ILE A 373 8.49 3.04 1.75
CA ILE A 373 8.77 2.50 3.09
C ILE A 373 9.37 1.09 2.98
N TYR A 374 8.81 0.20 2.16
CA TYR A 374 9.35 -1.15 1.97
C TYR A 374 10.71 -1.14 1.26
N LEU A 375 10.91 -0.26 0.25
CA LEU A 375 12.21 -0.11 -0.42
C LEU A 375 13.30 0.32 0.56
N GLU A 376 13.02 1.30 1.42
CA GLU A 376 13.97 1.81 2.40
C GLU A 376 14.34 0.77 3.44
N TYR A 377 13.38 -0.02 3.93
CA TYR A 377 13.67 -1.16 4.80
C TYR A 377 14.60 -2.17 4.11
N ASN A 378 14.26 -2.57 2.87
CA ASN A 378 15.03 -3.55 2.12
C ASN A 378 16.46 -3.06 1.86
N LEU A 379 16.62 -1.82 1.42
CA LEU A 379 17.93 -1.20 1.20
C LEU A 379 18.71 -1.08 2.53
N ALA A 380 18.06 -0.68 3.63
CA ALA A 380 18.68 -0.60 4.95
C ALA A 380 19.19 -1.97 5.43
N HIS A 381 18.43 -3.03 5.15
CA HIS A 381 18.81 -4.41 5.47
C HIS A 381 20.06 -4.83 4.71
N ILE A 382 20.12 -4.58 3.40
CA ILE A 382 21.30 -4.88 2.57
C ILE A 382 22.51 -4.07 3.05
N LEU A 383 22.35 -2.77 3.32
CA LEU A 383 23.42 -1.91 3.84
C LEU A 383 23.94 -2.42 5.19
N TYR A 384 23.06 -2.93 6.05
CA TYR A 384 23.46 -3.53 7.33
C TYR A 384 24.34 -4.76 7.10
N GLN A 385 23.96 -5.65 6.18
CA GLN A 385 24.75 -6.85 5.84
C GLN A 385 26.11 -6.49 5.22
N MET A 386 26.21 -5.35 4.53
CA MET A 386 27.48 -4.80 4.04
C MET A 386 28.32 -4.08 5.11
N GLY A 387 27.86 -4.04 6.37
CA GLY A 387 28.52 -3.34 7.47
C GLY A 387 28.43 -1.80 7.39
N ARG A 388 27.48 -1.26 6.62
CA ARG A 388 27.26 0.20 6.45
C ARG A 388 26.23 0.71 7.47
N TYR A 389 26.51 0.52 8.76
CA TYR A 389 25.56 0.75 9.84
C TYR A 389 25.07 2.20 9.97
N GLU A 390 25.94 3.19 9.76
CA GLU A 390 25.56 4.61 9.78
C GLU A 390 24.52 4.93 8.69
N ALA A 391 24.72 4.42 7.48
CA ALA A 391 23.77 4.59 6.38
C ALA A 391 22.45 3.86 6.66
N THR A 392 22.50 2.64 7.22
CA THR A 392 21.31 1.91 7.70
C THR A 392 20.51 2.74 8.71
N ILE A 393 21.18 3.30 9.73
CA ILE A 393 20.54 4.14 10.76
C ILE A 393 19.89 5.37 10.14
N SER A 394 20.60 6.07 9.26
CA SER A 394 20.07 7.26 8.58
C SER A 394 18.81 6.92 7.78
N LEU A 395 18.86 5.85 6.99
CA LEU A 395 17.76 5.44 6.14
C LEU A 395 16.53 5.01 6.94
N LEU A 396 16.73 4.25 8.03
CA LEU A 396 15.62 3.83 8.91
C LEU A 396 15.00 5.01 9.69
N LYS A 397 15.77 6.06 10.01
CA LYS A 397 15.21 7.29 10.60
C LYS A 397 14.32 8.02 9.60
N ASP A 398 14.75 8.18 8.35
CA ASP A 398 13.93 8.83 7.33
C ASP A 398 12.68 8.01 6.98
N GLN A 399 12.82 6.69 6.91
CA GLN A 399 11.69 5.78 6.77
C GLN A 399 10.71 5.89 7.95
N LYS A 400 11.20 5.99 9.19
CA LYS A 400 10.37 6.18 10.38
C LYS A 400 9.51 7.44 10.28
N LYS A 401 10.02 8.55 9.74
CA LYS A 401 9.21 9.76 9.50
C LYS A 401 8.01 9.44 8.59
N LYS A 402 8.23 8.75 7.47
CA LYS A 402 7.14 8.35 6.55
C LYS A 402 6.12 7.42 7.22
N ILE A 403 6.57 6.49 8.06
CA ILE A 403 5.70 5.59 8.84
C ILE A 403 4.74 6.38 9.75
N PHE A 404 5.23 7.44 10.40
CA PHE A 404 4.40 8.30 11.24
C PHE A 404 3.51 9.26 10.42
N GLU A 405 4.00 9.77 9.29
CA GLU A 405 3.21 10.62 8.37
C GLU A 405 2.01 9.87 7.82
N THR A 406 2.17 8.56 7.59
CA THR A 406 1.12 7.65 7.13
C THR A 406 0.31 7.00 8.25
N SER A 407 0.58 7.35 9.52
CA SER A 407 -0.12 6.83 10.71
C SER A 407 -0.09 5.29 10.82
N ILE A 408 1.04 4.64 10.50
CA ILE A 408 1.22 3.18 10.60
C ILE A 408 2.36 2.72 11.54
N PRO A 409 2.64 3.36 12.70
CA PRO A 409 3.78 3.00 13.54
C PRO A 409 3.68 1.61 14.21
N ASN A 410 2.49 1.02 14.24
CA ASN A 410 2.22 -0.28 14.86
C ASN A 410 2.11 -1.42 13.83
N PHE A 411 2.35 -1.13 12.55
CA PHE A 411 2.34 -2.14 11.50
C PHE A 411 3.61 -3.00 11.54
N GLU A 412 3.52 -4.22 11.01
CA GLU A 412 4.63 -5.17 11.06
C GLU A 412 5.94 -4.60 10.48
N ILE A 413 5.86 -3.88 9.36
CA ILE A 413 7.03 -3.24 8.74
C ILE A 413 7.73 -2.25 9.68
N ALA A 414 6.99 -1.52 10.52
CA ALA A 414 7.56 -0.59 11.50
C ALA A 414 8.31 -1.35 12.60
N LEU A 415 7.73 -2.46 13.08
CA LEU A 415 8.35 -3.32 14.08
C LEU A 415 9.61 -4.05 13.55
N GLN A 416 9.58 -4.53 12.30
CA GLN A 416 10.75 -5.09 11.63
C GLN A 416 11.86 -4.04 11.45
N SER A 417 11.49 -2.82 11.09
CA SER A 417 12.42 -1.70 10.96
C SER A 417 13.08 -1.34 12.30
N LEU A 418 12.35 -1.43 13.43
CA LEU A 418 12.92 -1.25 14.77
C LEU A 418 13.90 -2.36 15.17
N LEU A 419 13.62 -3.62 14.82
CA LEU A 419 14.55 -4.72 15.05
C LEU A 419 15.89 -4.46 14.37
N LEU A 420 15.85 -4.11 13.07
CA LEU A 420 17.02 -3.79 12.27
C LEU A 420 17.74 -2.53 12.80
N TYR A 421 16.98 -1.50 13.17
CA TYR A 421 17.52 -0.27 13.76
C TYR A 421 18.30 -0.56 15.05
N GLY A 422 17.73 -1.36 15.96
CA GLY A 422 18.41 -1.76 17.20
C GLY A 422 19.70 -2.53 16.93
N ALA A 423 19.72 -3.40 15.91
CA ALA A 423 20.93 -4.13 15.54
C ALA A 423 22.01 -3.20 14.98
N ALA A 424 21.63 -2.24 14.12
CA ALA A 424 22.55 -1.24 13.58
C ALA A 424 23.13 -0.34 14.68
N GLU A 425 22.31 0.11 15.63
CA GLU A 425 22.74 0.89 16.79
C GLU A 425 23.72 0.10 17.67
N TYR A 426 23.49 -1.20 17.88
CA TYR A 426 24.46 -2.04 18.60
C TYR A 426 25.82 -2.07 17.90
N GLN A 427 25.84 -2.27 16.59
CA GLN A 427 27.08 -2.32 15.80
C GLN A 427 27.85 -0.99 15.81
N MET A 428 27.14 0.14 15.98
CA MET A 428 27.73 1.48 16.17
C MET A 428 28.22 1.74 17.60
N GLY A 429 28.03 0.80 18.52
CA GLY A 429 28.43 0.96 19.92
C GLY A 429 27.35 1.50 20.86
N ASN A 430 26.12 1.69 20.36
CA ASN A 430 25.00 2.24 21.12
C ASN A 430 24.16 1.11 21.75
N TRP A 431 24.80 0.23 22.51
CA TRP A 431 24.19 -0.96 23.11
C TRP A 431 23.00 -0.67 24.04
N SER A 432 23.02 0.45 24.77
CA SER A 432 21.89 0.84 25.62
C SER A 432 20.64 1.17 24.80
N VAL A 433 20.83 1.79 23.63
CA VAL A 433 19.76 2.11 22.69
C VAL A 433 19.20 0.83 22.09
N ALA A 434 20.07 -0.07 21.60
CA ALA A 434 19.66 -1.38 21.07
C ALA A 434 18.83 -2.19 22.07
N LYS A 435 19.34 -2.31 23.31
CA LYS A 435 18.63 -2.99 24.40
C LYS A 435 17.25 -2.36 24.66
N SER A 436 17.19 -1.03 24.77
CA SER A 436 15.94 -0.31 25.04
C SER A 436 14.89 -0.51 23.95
N ILE A 437 15.30 -0.55 22.67
CA ILE A 437 14.40 -0.81 21.55
C ILE A 437 13.80 -2.21 21.64
N TRP A 438 14.62 -3.24 21.82
CA TRP A 438 14.14 -4.61 21.87
C TRP A 438 13.35 -4.92 23.14
N GLU A 439 13.71 -4.33 24.29
CA GLU A 439 12.88 -4.37 25.50
C GLU A 439 11.53 -3.73 25.27
N SER A 440 11.45 -2.62 24.52
CA SER A 440 10.18 -1.98 24.18
C SER A 440 9.30 -2.88 23.31
N ILE A 441 9.87 -3.61 22.35
CA ILE A 441 9.14 -4.60 21.54
C ILE A 441 8.60 -5.74 22.43
N VAL A 442 9.44 -6.27 23.33
CA VAL A 442 9.01 -7.34 24.25
C VAL A 442 7.94 -6.85 25.24
N PHE A 443 8.07 -5.62 25.72
CA PHE A 443 7.10 -5.01 26.62
C PHE A 443 5.75 -4.77 25.94
N ALA A 444 5.74 -4.58 24.62
CA ALA A 444 4.53 -4.37 23.84
C ALA A 444 3.50 -5.50 23.93
N LYS A 445 3.90 -6.71 24.39
CA LYS A 445 2.97 -7.81 24.67
C LYS A 445 1.90 -7.50 25.73
N THR A 446 2.17 -6.51 26.59
CA THR A 446 1.21 -6.05 27.60
C THR A 446 0.07 -5.26 26.96
N THR A 447 0.27 -4.73 25.75
CA THR A 447 -0.69 -3.94 24.98
C THR A 447 -1.25 -4.71 23.77
N TYR A 448 -0.40 -5.47 23.08
CA TYR A 448 -0.76 -6.27 21.90
C TYR A 448 -0.63 -7.77 22.19
N ALA A 449 -1.49 -8.57 21.58
CA ALA A 449 -1.29 -10.03 21.53
C ALA A 449 -0.23 -10.40 20.47
N ILE A 450 1.04 -10.07 20.74
CA ILE A 450 2.18 -10.14 19.81
C ILE A 450 3.11 -11.36 20.03
N ASP A 451 2.85 -12.17 21.07
CA ASP A 451 3.72 -13.28 21.49
C ASP A 451 3.93 -14.36 20.41
N ASP A 452 3.01 -14.46 19.45
CA ASP A 452 3.03 -15.37 18.30
C ASP A 452 3.84 -14.84 17.11
N THR A 453 4.20 -13.55 17.10
CA THR A 453 4.87 -12.92 15.96
C THR A 453 6.36 -13.27 15.89
N LEU A 454 6.93 -13.21 14.67
CA LEU A 454 8.37 -13.37 14.50
C LEU A 454 9.16 -12.24 15.18
N VAL A 455 8.66 -11.01 15.10
CA VAL A 455 9.35 -9.83 15.64
C VAL A 455 9.59 -9.96 17.15
N TYR A 456 8.57 -10.38 17.90
CA TYR A 456 8.68 -10.59 19.35
C TYR A 456 9.74 -11.63 19.71
N ARG A 457 9.74 -12.76 18.98
CA ARG A 457 10.70 -13.86 19.19
C ARG A 457 12.13 -13.42 18.85
N SER A 458 12.32 -12.70 17.75
CA SER A 458 13.63 -12.14 17.37
C SER A 458 14.14 -11.14 18.41
N ALA A 459 13.28 -10.29 18.99
CA ALA A 459 13.66 -9.37 20.06
C ALA A 459 14.15 -10.12 21.32
N LEU A 460 13.45 -11.18 21.75
CA LEU A 460 13.89 -12.03 22.86
C LEU A 460 15.25 -12.67 22.59
N PHE A 461 15.44 -13.23 21.39
CA PHE A 461 16.71 -13.83 21.00
C PHE A 461 17.84 -12.79 21.03
N ASN A 462 17.62 -11.60 20.45
CA ASN A 462 18.61 -10.53 20.42
C ASN A 462 18.97 -10.01 21.82
N LEU A 463 17.99 -9.88 22.72
CA LEU A 463 18.21 -9.53 24.12
C LEU A 463 19.02 -10.60 24.86
N SER A 464 18.80 -11.88 24.56
CA SER A 464 19.56 -12.97 25.16
C SER A 464 21.05 -12.89 24.79
N ILE A 465 21.35 -12.52 23.54
CA ILE A 465 22.73 -12.31 23.05
C ILE A 465 23.37 -11.13 23.78
N ILE A 466 22.71 -9.97 23.84
CA ILE A 466 23.24 -8.80 24.56
C ILE A 466 23.51 -9.13 26.02
N ALA A 467 22.57 -9.80 26.70
CA ALA A 467 22.73 -10.16 28.11
C ALA A 467 23.94 -11.08 28.34
N SER A 468 24.14 -12.07 27.46
CA SER A 468 25.29 -12.98 27.52
C SER A 468 26.62 -12.26 27.31
N GLN A 469 26.70 -11.37 26.29
CA GLN A 469 27.88 -10.53 26.05
C GLN A 469 28.23 -9.63 27.24
N ARG A 470 27.22 -9.24 28.03
CA ARG A 470 27.39 -8.45 29.26
C ARG A 470 27.64 -9.30 30.51
N LYS A 471 27.89 -10.61 30.34
CA LYS A 471 28.09 -11.59 31.43
C LYS A 471 26.92 -11.67 32.41
N ASN A 472 25.71 -11.35 31.97
CA ASN A 472 24.49 -11.55 32.74
C ASN A 472 23.81 -12.86 32.32
N SER A 473 24.38 -13.98 32.77
CA SER A 473 23.96 -15.33 32.36
C SER A 473 22.52 -15.66 32.75
N GLU A 474 22.04 -15.16 33.89
CA GLU A 474 20.66 -15.39 34.36
C GLU A 474 19.64 -14.73 33.43
N GLN A 475 19.87 -13.45 33.09
CA GLN A 475 18.98 -12.72 32.19
C GLN A 475 19.04 -13.28 30.76
N ALA A 476 20.23 -13.68 30.30
CA ALA A 476 20.40 -14.32 29.00
C ALA A 476 19.59 -15.63 28.89
N ASP A 477 19.71 -16.50 29.90
CA ASP A 477 18.99 -17.77 29.96
C ASP A 477 17.47 -17.56 30.04
N SER A 478 17.01 -16.57 30.82
CA SER A 478 15.59 -16.21 30.92
C SER A 478 14.99 -15.80 29.57
N TYR A 479 15.65 -14.92 28.81
CA TYR A 479 15.17 -14.52 27.49
C TYR A 479 15.23 -15.66 26.48
N TYR A 480 16.33 -16.44 26.48
CA TYR A 480 16.50 -17.54 25.54
C TYR A 480 15.46 -18.66 25.78
N LYS A 481 15.16 -19.00 27.03
CA LYS A 481 14.09 -19.96 27.36
C LYS A 481 12.71 -19.52 26.87
N GLN A 482 12.40 -18.21 26.98
CA GLN A 482 11.16 -17.67 26.43
C GLN A 482 11.13 -17.75 24.91
N TYR A 483 12.23 -17.40 24.23
CA TYR A 483 12.38 -17.55 22.79
C TYR A 483 12.15 -19.00 22.34
N VAL A 484 12.81 -19.97 22.98
CA VAL A 484 12.68 -21.41 22.66
C VAL A 484 11.24 -21.89 22.84
N LYS A 485 10.57 -21.50 23.94
CA LYS A 485 9.18 -21.89 24.22
C LYS A 485 8.20 -21.43 23.15
N LEU A 486 8.45 -20.28 22.53
CA LEU A 486 7.56 -19.64 21.54
C LEU A 486 7.95 -19.94 20.09
N THR A 487 9.10 -20.58 19.85
CA THR A 487 9.63 -20.82 18.51
C THR A 487 9.37 -22.26 18.09
N PRO A 488 8.79 -22.51 16.89
CA PRO A 488 8.63 -23.86 16.36
C PRO A 488 9.96 -24.61 16.33
N TYR A 489 9.94 -25.90 16.65
CA TYR A 489 11.15 -26.70 16.86
C TYR A 489 12.19 -26.59 15.73
N GLY A 490 11.76 -26.62 14.47
CA GLY A 490 12.65 -26.50 13.30
C GLY A 490 13.19 -25.10 13.01
N GLN A 491 12.76 -24.08 13.77
CA GLN A 491 13.17 -22.67 13.61
C GLN A 491 14.03 -22.16 14.77
N ILE A 492 14.22 -22.97 15.83
CA ILE A 492 15.04 -22.60 16.98
C ILE A 492 16.48 -22.44 16.54
N LYS A 493 17.03 -21.25 16.75
CA LYS A 493 18.44 -20.97 16.54
C LYS A 493 19.24 -21.36 17.78
N PRO A 494 20.40 -22.04 17.62
CA PRO A 494 21.29 -22.27 18.75
C PRO A 494 21.83 -20.94 19.25
N PHE A 495 22.19 -20.90 20.54
CA PHE A 495 22.86 -19.75 21.11
C PHE A 495 24.18 -19.51 20.36
N PRO A 496 24.38 -18.35 19.70
CA PRO A 496 25.50 -18.18 18.79
C PRO A 496 26.80 -17.93 19.58
N ALA A 497 27.93 -18.40 19.03
CA ALA A 497 29.26 -18.10 19.56
C ALA A 497 29.66 -16.63 19.28
N ASP A 498 29.13 -16.06 18.19
CA ASP A 498 29.36 -14.70 17.73
C ASP A 498 28.11 -13.82 17.90
N THR A 499 28.26 -12.50 17.90
CA THR A 499 27.14 -11.54 17.97
C THR A 499 26.41 -11.42 16.63
N HIS A 500 25.53 -12.38 16.35
CA HIS A 500 24.63 -12.33 15.19
C HIS A 500 23.18 -12.17 15.64
N PHE A 501 22.57 -11.05 15.27
CA PHE A 501 21.18 -10.73 15.62
C PHE A 501 20.20 -11.19 14.55
N GLU A 502 19.00 -11.55 14.98
CA GLU A 502 17.84 -11.80 14.11
C GLU A 502 17.17 -10.46 13.76
N ILE A 503 17.35 -10.00 12.52
CA ILE A 503 16.97 -8.65 12.05
C ILE A 503 15.86 -8.66 10.98
N GLY A 504 15.17 -9.78 10.83
CA GLY A 504 14.20 -9.98 9.75
C GLY A 504 14.85 -10.28 8.40
N LYS A 505 14.04 -10.34 7.35
CA LYS A 505 14.44 -10.62 5.96
C LYS A 505 13.93 -9.50 5.04
N PRO A 506 14.57 -9.27 3.88
CA PRO A 506 13.99 -8.42 2.85
C PRO A 506 12.62 -8.94 2.39
N ILE A 507 11.73 -8.03 2.00
CA ILE A 507 10.33 -8.30 1.67
C ILE A 507 10.08 -7.93 0.21
N TYR A 508 9.67 -8.91 -0.58
CA TYR A 508 9.40 -8.71 -2.01
C TYR A 508 8.09 -7.95 -2.26
N PRO A 509 8.01 -7.14 -3.33
CA PRO A 509 6.72 -6.62 -3.81
C PRO A 509 5.71 -7.76 -4.00
N TYR A 510 4.41 -7.44 -3.89
CA TYR A 510 3.30 -8.40 -3.87
C TYR A 510 3.25 -9.37 -2.67
N THR A 511 4.23 -9.33 -1.77
CA THR A 511 4.17 -10.02 -0.47
C THR A 511 3.96 -9.05 0.69
N TRP A 512 3.81 -7.76 0.40
CA TRP A 512 3.57 -6.73 1.40
C TRP A 512 2.16 -6.86 1.96
N VAL A 513 2.06 -6.64 3.27
CA VAL A 513 0.78 -6.35 3.89
C VAL A 513 0.49 -4.88 3.62
N GLN A 514 -0.37 -4.60 2.64
CA GLN A 514 -0.89 -3.24 2.47
C GLN A 514 -1.82 -2.93 3.64
N PRO A 515 -1.60 -1.81 4.34
CA PRO A 515 -2.55 -1.34 5.35
C PRO A 515 -3.92 -1.24 4.71
N SER A 516 -4.88 -2.02 5.21
CA SER A 516 -6.23 -1.96 4.67
C SER A 516 -6.81 -0.55 4.89
N SER A 517 -7.96 -0.25 4.29
CA SER A 517 -8.71 0.97 4.64
C SER A 517 -9.13 1.01 6.12
N SER A 518 -8.87 -0.03 6.90
CA SER A 518 -8.98 -0.04 8.35
C SER A 518 -8.20 1.12 8.99
N LEU A 519 -8.80 1.64 10.06
CA LEU A 519 -8.15 2.59 10.95
C LEU A 519 -6.93 2.01 11.65
N PHE A 520 -6.96 0.70 11.91
CA PHE A 520 -6.04 -0.02 12.79
C PHE A 520 -5.24 -1.08 12.04
N SER A 521 -4.02 -1.37 12.52
CA SER A 521 -3.27 -2.59 12.18
C SER A 521 -3.97 -3.85 12.70
N ASP A 522 -3.58 -5.01 12.20
CA ASP A 522 -4.14 -6.31 12.65
C ASP A 522 -3.94 -6.53 14.16
N LEU A 523 -2.81 -6.09 14.71
CA LEU A 523 -2.50 -6.18 16.14
C LEU A 523 -3.44 -5.28 16.96
N GLU A 524 -3.65 -4.04 16.51
CA GLU A 524 -4.54 -3.08 17.16
C GLU A 524 -6.00 -3.53 17.08
N GLU A 525 -6.44 -4.00 15.90
CA GLU A 525 -7.78 -4.53 15.72
C GLU A 525 -8.03 -5.74 16.62
N LYS A 526 -7.09 -6.70 16.68
CA LYS A 526 -7.19 -7.88 17.56
C LYS A 526 -7.33 -7.46 19.02
N THR A 527 -6.56 -6.46 19.48
CA THR A 527 -6.67 -5.91 20.84
C THR A 527 -8.02 -5.23 21.07
N ILE A 528 -8.45 -4.30 20.22
CA ILE A 528 -9.70 -3.55 20.38
C ILE A 528 -10.90 -4.50 20.34
N ARG A 529 -10.96 -5.38 19.34
CA ARG A 529 -12.03 -6.37 19.16
C ARG A 529 -12.13 -7.32 20.35
N SER A 530 -11.04 -7.56 21.08
CA SER A 530 -11.04 -8.43 22.26
C SER A 530 -11.95 -7.93 23.38
N TYR A 531 -12.22 -6.61 23.45
CA TYR A 531 -13.09 -5.98 24.45
C TYR A 531 -14.56 -5.91 24.00
N THR A 532 -14.80 -5.73 22.71
CA THR A 532 -16.14 -5.43 22.14
C THR A 532 -17.14 -6.58 22.23
N GLY A 533 -18.42 -6.25 22.38
CA GLY A 533 -19.55 -7.19 22.30
C GLY A 533 -19.52 -8.32 23.34
N ARG A 534 -18.85 -8.12 24.47
CA ARG A 534 -18.72 -9.12 25.54
C ARG A 534 -19.96 -9.20 26.43
N TYR A 535 -20.80 -8.16 26.43
CA TYR A 535 -21.95 -8.03 27.32
C TYR A 535 -23.19 -7.53 26.56
N LEU A 536 -24.34 -8.16 26.79
CA LEU A 536 -25.62 -7.73 26.23
C LEU A 536 -26.29 -6.70 27.16
N PHE A 537 -26.13 -5.41 26.86
CA PHE A 537 -26.61 -4.31 27.73
C PHE A 537 -28.11 -4.40 28.06
N GLN A 538 -28.95 -4.64 27.06
CA GLN A 538 -30.42 -4.63 27.22
C GLN A 538 -30.97 -5.73 28.14
N THR A 539 -30.21 -6.82 28.34
CA THR A 539 -30.65 -7.94 29.19
C THR A 539 -30.11 -7.85 30.61
N GLN A 540 -29.33 -6.81 30.94
CA GLN A 540 -28.74 -6.65 32.27
C GLN A 540 -29.66 -5.88 33.22
N ASP A 541 -29.63 -6.27 34.49
CA ASP A 541 -30.24 -5.52 35.56
C ASP A 541 -29.66 -4.10 35.65
N GLU A 542 -30.53 -3.15 35.99
CA GLU A 542 -30.16 -1.73 36.13
C GLU A 542 -28.98 -1.52 37.10
N GLU A 543 -28.90 -2.29 38.19
CA GLU A 543 -27.78 -2.21 39.15
C GLU A 543 -26.43 -2.55 38.49
N ILE A 544 -26.41 -3.52 37.57
CA ILE A 544 -25.20 -3.90 36.85
C ILE A 544 -24.85 -2.84 35.80
N ARG A 545 -25.86 -2.27 35.12
CA ARG A 545 -25.68 -1.19 34.14
C ARG A 545 -25.18 0.11 34.79
N ALA A 546 -25.65 0.41 36.00
CA ALA A 546 -25.27 1.59 36.77
C ALA A 546 -24.03 1.37 37.65
N ARG A 547 -23.41 0.18 37.64
CA ARG A 547 -22.36 -0.17 38.62
C ARG A 547 -21.18 0.76 38.49
N THR A 548 -20.84 1.47 39.56
CA THR A 548 -19.64 2.30 39.71
C THR A 548 -19.31 2.49 41.19
N TYR A 549 -18.11 2.98 41.51
CA TYR A 549 -17.66 3.19 42.89
C TYR A 549 -16.48 4.16 42.93
N GLU A 550 -16.20 4.72 44.12
CA GLU A 550 -15.06 5.63 44.32
C GLU A 550 -13.73 4.96 43.96
N ASN A 551 -12.80 5.75 43.40
CA ASN A 551 -11.47 5.31 42.94
C ASN A 551 -11.46 4.29 41.78
N ARG A 552 -12.62 3.94 41.21
CA ARG A 552 -12.68 3.19 39.96
C ARG A 552 -12.10 4.05 38.82
N LEU A 553 -11.29 3.44 37.95
CA LEU A 553 -10.62 4.12 36.83
C LEU A 553 -9.68 5.28 37.27
N GLU A 554 -9.21 5.27 38.51
CA GLU A 554 -8.27 6.27 39.03
C GLU A 554 -6.96 6.33 38.23
N ASP A 555 -6.58 5.23 37.58
CA ASP A 555 -5.40 5.20 36.72
C ASP A 555 -5.52 6.14 35.50
N THR A 556 -6.74 6.49 35.06
CA THR A 556 -6.93 7.58 34.08
C THR A 556 -6.55 8.92 34.70
N ASN A 557 -6.93 9.16 35.96
CA ASN A 557 -6.63 10.41 36.64
C ASN A 557 -5.12 10.54 36.89
N LEU A 558 -4.43 9.46 37.25
CA LEU A 558 -2.97 9.45 37.39
C LEU A 558 -2.28 9.75 36.05
N PHE A 559 -2.72 9.11 34.96
CA PHE A 559 -2.21 9.43 33.63
C PHE A 559 -2.41 10.91 33.29
N LEU A 560 -3.60 11.45 33.53
CA LEU A 560 -3.92 12.84 33.24
C LEU A 560 -3.15 13.81 34.14
N ASP A 561 -2.90 13.46 35.40
CA ASP A 561 -2.09 14.30 36.30
C ASP A 561 -0.66 14.37 35.79
N ASP A 562 -0.05 13.23 35.46
CA ASP A 562 1.27 13.20 34.83
C ASP A 562 1.28 14.00 33.53
N LEU A 563 0.26 13.86 32.67
CA LEU A 563 0.19 14.56 31.40
C LEU A 563 0.02 16.08 31.57
N LEU A 564 -0.83 16.53 32.50
CA LEU A 564 -1.29 17.93 32.61
C LEU A 564 -0.54 18.75 33.67
N ASN A 565 0.25 18.12 34.53
CA ASN A 565 1.06 18.78 35.55
C ASN A 565 2.40 19.26 34.94
N PRO A 566 2.64 20.59 34.85
CA PRO A 566 3.87 21.14 34.26
C PRO A 566 5.15 20.71 34.99
N ASN A 567 5.03 20.30 36.26
CA ASN A 567 6.14 19.91 37.12
C ASN A 567 6.31 18.39 37.24
N ALA A 568 5.48 17.58 36.56
CA ALA A 568 5.62 16.13 36.57
C ALA A 568 6.95 15.69 35.94
N TYR A 569 7.64 14.75 36.59
CA TYR A 569 8.81 14.10 36.04
C TYR A 569 8.38 13.05 35.02
N LEU A 570 8.55 13.36 33.74
CA LEU A 570 8.03 12.54 32.66
C LEU A 570 9.09 11.64 32.04
N SER A 571 8.66 10.43 31.66
CA SER A 571 9.42 9.63 30.69
C SER A 571 9.51 10.38 29.35
N LYS A 572 10.53 10.06 28.53
CA LYS A 572 10.68 10.67 27.21
C LYS A 572 9.37 10.57 26.41
N SER A 573 8.79 9.37 26.30
CA SER A 573 7.55 9.12 25.55
C SER A 573 6.37 9.95 26.03
N MET A 574 6.23 10.17 27.35
CA MET A 574 5.17 11.03 27.88
C MET A 574 5.42 12.51 27.56
N MET A 575 6.69 12.97 27.52
CA MET A 575 7.01 14.32 27.07
C MET A 575 6.62 14.52 25.60
N ILE A 576 6.91 13.54 24.73
CA ILE A 576 6.51 13.59 23.31
C ILE A 576 4.99 13.64 23.20
N LEU A 577 4.28 12.78 23.95
CA LEU A 577 2.82 12.76 23.94
C LEU A 577 2.22 14.10 24.39
N ARG A 578 2.73 14.68 25.47
CA ARG A 578 2.32 16.00 25.95
C ARG A 578 2.51 17.05 24.85
N LYS A 579 3.69 17.08 24.22
CA LYS A 579 3.95 18.01 23.11
C LYS A 579 3.00 17.77 21.94
N SER A 580 2.72 16.52 21.59
CA SER A 580 1.76 16.16 20.53
C SER A 580 0.35 16.70 20.77
N LEU A 581 -0.08 16.70 22.03
CA LEU A 581 -1.44 17.05 22.41
C LEU A 581 -1.61 18.56 22.60
N PHE A 582 -0.57 19.28 23.02
CA PHE A 582 -0.68 20.68 23.48
C PHE A 582 0.31 21.67 22.84
N GLY A 583 1.31 21.20 22.09
CA GLY A 583 2.40 22.02 21.56
C GLY A 583 3.37 22.50 22.64
N ASP A 584 4.09 23.61 22.36
CA ASP A 584 5.12 24.17 23.25
C ASP A 584 4.57 25.11 24.34
N LEU A 585 3.28 25.44 24.30
CA LEU A 585 2.67 26.39 25.24
C LEU A 585 2.16 25.68 26.50
N LYS A 586 2.44 26.24 27.70
CA LYS A 586 1.96 25.75 29.01
C LYS A 586 0.47 26.04 29.27
N VAL A 587 -0.38 25.90 28.26
CA VAL A 587 -1.80 26.30 28.32
C VAL A 587 -2.68 25.16 28.84
N PHE A 588 -2.13 23.97 29.10
CA PHE A 588 -2.86 22.77 29.50
C PHE A 588 -2.97 22.54 31.02
N GLU A 589 -2.36 23.40 31.85
CA GLU A 589 -2.30 23.21 33.31
C GLU A 589 -3.70 23.05 33.92
N ARG A 590 -3.87 22.01 34.75
CA ARG A 590 -5.15 21.64 35.40
C ARG A 590 -6.32 21.46 34.41
N GLY A 591 -6.01 21.08 33.17
CA GLY A 591 -6.97 20.77 32.12
C GLY A 591 -7.50 21.98 31.33
N ASN A 592 -6.84 23.13 31.40
CA ASN A 592 -7.19 24.26 30.56
C ASN A 592 -7.06 23.90 29.06
N GLN A 593 -7.99 24.38 28.22
CA GLN A 593 -8.13 23.99 26.81
C GLN A 593 -8.34 22.48 26.57
N VAL A 594 -8.82 21.74 27.57
CA VAL A 594 -9.19 20.32 27.43
C VAL A 594 -10.70 20.16 27.57
N VAL A 595 -11.28 19.40 26.65
CA VAL A 595 -12.64 18.87 26.77
C VAL A 595 -12.54 17.38 27.01
N PHE A 596 -13.07 16.93 28.15
CA PHE A 596 -13.12 15.53 28.54
C PHE A 596 -14.53 14.98 28.33
N LEU A 597 -14.67 13.99 27.45
CA LEU A 597 -15.92 13.30 27.15
C LEU A 597 -15.89 11.92 27.81
N ASP A 598 -16.80 11.69 28.75
CA ASP A 598 -16.92 10.43 29.48
C ASP A 598 -18.16 9.69 29.00
N ILE A 599 -17.98 8.60 28.26
CA ILE A 599 -19.06 7.81 27.67
C ILE A 599 -19.49 6.73 28.65
N GLY A 600 -20.77 6.72 29.03
CA GLY A 600 -21.34 5.78 29.99
C GLY A 600 -20.76 5.89 31.41
N PRO A 601 -20.74 7.08 32.05
CA PRO A 601 -20.17 7.26 33.39
C PRO A 601 -21.02 6.68 34.53
N ALA A 602 -22.11 5.96 34.21
CA ALA A 602 -23.12 5.50 35.16
C ALA A 602 -23.79 6.66 35.90
N LEU A 603 -24.33 7.61 35.13
CA LEU A 603 -24.99 8.80 35.66
C LEU A 603 -26.20 8.44 36.55
N ASN A 604 -26.89 7.35 36.25
CA ASN A 604 -28.09 6.88 36.92
C ASN A 604 -27.84 6.17 38.28
N HIS A 605 -26.58 6.00 38.72
CA HIS A 605 -26.29 5.30 39.97
C HIS A 605 -26.98 5.99 41.18
N PRO A 606 -27.71 5.26 42.04
CA PRO A 606 -28.53 5.86 43.11
C PRO A 606 -27.74 6.61 44.19
N GLU A 607 -26.55 6.13 44.55
CA GLU A 607 -25.69 6.74 45.58
C GLU A 607 -24.52 7.57 45.01
N TYR A 608 -23.94 7.14 43.88
CA TYR A 608 -22.70 7.68 43.31
C TYR A 608 -22.86 8.12 41.83
N PRO A 609 -23.83 9.00 41.49
CA PRO A 609 -24.15 9.34 40.10
C PRO A 609 -22.95 9.96 39.38
N GLY A 610 -22.38 9.28 38.37
CA GLY A 610 -21.23 9.80 37.63
C GLY A 610 -19.97 10.04 38.48
N VAL A 611 -19.74 9.25 39.53
CA VAL A 611 -18.66 9.48 40.51
C VAL A 611 -17.25 9.53 39.89
N THR A 612 -17.00 8.74 38.84
CA THR A 612 -15.72 8.72 38.13
C THR A 612 -15.48 10.00 37.35
N SER A 613 -16.53 10.64 36.81
CA SER A 613 -16.45 11.95 36.14
C SER A 613 -16.34 13.09 37.16
N GLN A 614 -17.02 12.98 38.30
CA GLN A 614 -16.88 13.93 39.42
C GLN A 614 -15.43 13.97 39.92
N ALA A 615 -14.75 12.83 40.01
CA ALA A 615 -13.35 12.76 40.39
C ALA A 615 -12.44 13.52 39.39
N VAL A 616 -12.65 13.34 38.08
CA VAL A 616 -11.94 14.10 37.03
C VAL A 616 -12.20 15.59 37.17
N ALA A 617 -13.48 16.00 37.28
CA ALA A 617 -13.88 17.39 37.40
C ALA A 617 -13.27 18.09 38.63
N LYS A 618 -13.15 17.35 39.75
CA LYS A 618 -12.53 17.82 40.99
C LYS A 618 -11.01 17.99 40.84
N HIS A 619 -10.33 17.02 40.24
CA HIS A 619 -8.87 17.05 40.08
C HIS A 619 -8.42 18.08 39.02
N PHE A 620 -9.22 18.30 37.97
CA PHE A 620 -8.91 19.20 36.86
C PHE A 620 -9.97 20.30 36.71
N PRO A 621 -9.99 21.31 37.59
CA PRO A 621 -11.07 22.31 37.64
C PRO A 621 -11.15 23.23 36.42
N LYS A 622 -10.12 23.30 35.57
CA LYS A 622 -10.14 24.09 34.32
C LYS A 622 -10.56 23.26 33.09
N MET A 623 -10.74 21.95 33.25
CA MET A 623 -11.20 21.03 32.21
C MET A 623 -12.72 21.09 32.06
N GLU A 624 -13.22 21.16 30.83
CA GLU A 624 -14.66 20.98 30.58
C GLU A 624 -14.98 19.49 30.54
N VAL A 625 -15.79 19.00 31.49
CA VAL A 625 -16.11 17.59 31.66
C VAL A 625 -17.54 17.33 31.20
N VAL A 626 -17.72 16.51 30.17
CA VAL A 626 -19.01 16.14 29.59
C VAL A 626 -19.30 14.69 29.94
N LEU A 627 -20.39 14.47 30.67
CA LEU A 627 -20.94 13.13 30.91
C LEU A 627 -21.86 12.81 29.73
N TRP A 628 -21.40 11.91 28.85
CA TRP A 628 -22.13 11.45 27.68
C TRP A 628 -22.81 10.13 28.01
N GLU A 629 -24.13 10.17 28.14
CA GLU A 629 -24.92 9.06 28.63
C GLU A 629 -26.13 8.80 27.73
N LEU A 630 -26.57 7.54 27.67
CA LEU A 630 -27.72 7.13 26.88
C LEU A 630 -28.99 7.86 27.35
N PRO A 631 -29.89 8.28 26.44
CA PRO A 631 -31.11 9.00 26.81
C PRO A 631 -31.96 8.30 27.89
N GLY A 632 -32.07 6.97 27.80
CA GLY A 632 -32.80 6.17 28.80
C GLY A 632 -32.17 6.19 30.20
N GLU A 633 -30.84 6.27 30.29
CA GLU A 633 -30.12 6.33 31.56
C GLU A 633 -30.13 7.74 32.15
N VAL A 634 -30.12 8.78 31.31
CA VAL A 634 -30.37 10.16 31.73
C VAL A 634 -31.77 10.33 32.31
N ASP A 635 -32.78 9.71 31.68
CA ASP A 635 -34.14 9.69 32.20
C ASP A 635 -34.23 9.05 33.60
N LEU A 636 -33.51 7.94 33.81
CA LEU A 636 -33.43 7.28 35.11
C LEU A 636 -32.74 8.17 36.15
N PHE A 637 -31.65 8.85 35.78
CA PHE A 637 -30.99 9.84 36.64
C PHE A 637 -31.97 10.95 37.07
N LEU A 638 -32.71 11.54 36.13
CA LEU A 638 -33.65 12.61 36.43
C LEU A 638 -34.77 12.15 37.37
N LYS A 639 -35.27 10.92 37.19
CA LYS A 639 -36.42 10.36 37.92
C LYS A 639 -36.05 9.75 39.29
N LYS A 640 -34.96 8.99 39.37
CA LYS A 640 -34.65 8.13 40.54
C LYS A 640 -33.57 8.67 41.48
N VAL A 641 -32.60 9.43 40.97
CA VAL A 641 -31.51 9.93 41.82
C VAL A 641 -32.00 11.07 42.71
N LYS A 642 -31.64 11.00 43.99
CA LYS A 642 -32.07 11.96 45.02
C LYS A 642 -31.68 13.39 44.64
N PRO A 643 -32.55 14.40 44.85
CA PRO A 643 -32.25 15.80 44.53
C PRO A 643 -30.93 16.31 45.11
N GLU A 644 -30.61 15.94 46.35
CA GLU A 644 -29.35 16.32 47.03
C GLU A 644 -28.08 15.87 46.28
N LEU A 645 -28.11 14.68 45.67
CA LEU A 645 -26.99 14.15 44.89
C LEU A 645 -26.90 14.81 43.51
N LYS A 646 -28.05 15.16 42.91
CA LYS A 646 -28.09 15.94 41.66
C LYS A 646 -27.51 17.33 41.86
N GLU A 647 -27.90 18.02 42.93
CA GLU A 647 -27.35 19.33 43.28
C GLU A 647 -25.84 19.27 43.56
N LYS A 648 -25.35 18.20 44.21
CA LYS A 648 -23.91 17.97 44.38
C LYS A 648 -23.18 17.85 43.03
N LEU A 649 -23.73 17.09 42.08
CA LEU A 649 -23.18 16.96 40.73
C LEU A 649 -23.24 18.29 39.98
N TYR A 650 -24.35 19.02 40.07
CA TYR A 650 -24.52 20.33 39.45
C TYR A 650 -23.64 21.40 40.09
N GLY A 651 -23.21 21.23 41.34
CA GLY A 651 -22.26 22.13 42.01
C GLY A 651 -20.91 22.27 41.28
N PHE A 652 -20.52 21.29 40.46
CA PHE A 652 -19.34 21.40 39.60
C PHE A 652 -19.63 22.33 38.41
N SER A 653 -19.00 23.51 38.39
CA SER A 653 -19.18 24.51 37.32
C SER A 653 -18.70 24.03 35.95
N ASN A 654 -17.74 23.10 35.94
CA ASN A 654 -17.11 22.56 34.75
C ASN A 654 -17.75 21.27 34.21
N ILE A 655 -18.84 20.78 34.83
CA ILE A 655 -19.59 19.61 34.35
C ILE A 655 -20.68 20.00 33.35
N ARG A 656 -20.91 19.16 32.34
CA ARG A 656 -22.05 19.16 31.42
C ARG A 656 -22.59 17.74 31.27
N ILE A 657 -23.85 17.61 30.88
CA ILE A 657 -24.50 16.31 30.64
C ILE A 657 -25.06 16.32 29.22
N LEU A 658 -24.64 15.35 28.42
CA LEU A 658 -25.06 15.10 27.05
C LEU A 658 -25.86 13.79 27.01
N SER A 659 -27.11 13.85 26.56
CA SER A 659 -28.06 12.75 26.45
C SER A 659 -28.13 12.26 25.01
N ALA A 660 -27.29 11.29 24.64
CA ALA A 660 -27.09 10.85 23.26
C ALA A 660 -26.50 9.43 23.18
N ASP A 661 -26.57 8.79 22.01
CA ASP A 661 -25.89 7.50 21.77
C ASP A 661 -24.37 7.69 21.67
N GLY A 662 -23.61 7.00 22.52
CA GLY A 662 -22.14 7.08 22.58
C GLY A 662 -21.41 6.58 21.33
N VAL A 663 -22.09 5.86 20.44
CA VAL A 663 -21.59 5.44 19.11
C VAL A 663 -22.35 6.08 17.95
N GLY A 664 -23.21 7.06 18.24
CA GLY A 664 -23.94 7.83 17.24
C GLY A 664 -23.03 8.76 16.41
N ASP A 665 -23.60 9.44 15.42
CA ASP A 665 -22.87 10.42 14.62
C ASP A 665 -22.45 11.61 15.48
N PHE A 666 -21.15 11.76 15.73
CA PHE A 666 -20.62 12.73 16.69
C PHE A 666 -21.07 14.17 16.40
N GLN A 667 -21.06 14.58 15.14
CA GLN A 667 -21.42 15.94 14.77
C GLN A 667 -22.90 16.23 15.04
N THR A 668 -23.78 15.29 14.72
CA THR A 668 -25.23 15.40 14.96
C THR A 668 -25.52 15.37 16.46
N GLU A 669 -25.01 14.37 17.16
CA GLU A 669 -25.27 14.14 18.58
C GLU A 669 -24.75 15.27 19.47
N TYR A 670 -23.54 15.77 19.21
CA TYR A 670 -22.89 16.79 20.03
C TYR A 670 -23.48 18.19 19.87
N ASN A 671 -23.91 18.55 18.65
CA ASN A 671 -24.34 19.91 18.33
C ASN A 671 -25.85 20.14 18.52
N ASP A 672 -26.67 19.10 18.71
CA ASP A 672 -28.09 19.28 18.99
C ASP A 672 -28.31 19.86 20.40
N PRO A 673 -28.85 21.08 20.53
CA PRO A 673 -29.13 21.69 21.84
C PRO A 673 -30.10 20.88 22.71
N ASN A 674 -30.94 20.03 22.12
CA ASN A 674 -31.91 19.21 22.86
C ASN A 674 -31.25 18.08 23.64
N HIS A 675 -30.06 17.65 23.26
CA HIS A 675 -29.31 16.61 23.98
C HIS A 675 -28.64 17.16 25.25
N TRP A 676 -28.54 18.48 25.43
CA TRP A 676 -27.87 19.09 26.58
C TRP A 676 -28.84 19.35 27.75
N ILE A 677 -28.63 18.66 28.87
CA ILE A 677 -29.54 18.71 30.03
C ILE A 677 -29.41 20.02 30.81
N LEU A 678 -28.18 20.51 30.99
CA LEU A 678 -27.91 21.73 31.74
C LEU A 678 -28.00 22.98 30.85
N ARG A 679 -29.22 23.38 30.49
CA ARG A 679 -29.51 24.48 29.55
C ARG A 679 -28.97 25.86 29.95
N ASN A 680 -28.70 26.06 31.23
CA ASN A 680 -28.10 27.30 31.75
C ASN A 680 -26.59 27.39 31.50
N ARG A 681 -25.99 26.40 30.84
CA ARG A 681 -24.56 26.33 30.56
C ARG A 681 -24.32 26.18 29.06
N PRO A 682 -23.30 26.85 28.49
CA PRO A 682 -22.99 26.70 27.08
C PRO A 682 -22.44 25.30 26.78
N ILE A 683 -22.71 24.85 25.56
CA ILE A 683 -22.06 23.68 24.93
C ILE A 683 -20.56 23.96 24.85
N PRO A 684 -19.68 23.04 25.31
CA PRO A 684 -18.25 23.25 25.23
C PRO A 684 -17.78 23.46 23.78
N ASN A 685 -17.00 24.51 23.54
CA ASN A 685 -16.42 24.75 22.23
C ASN A 685 -15.23 23.82 22.02
N LEU A 686 -15.26 22.99 20.97
CA LEU A 686 -14.18 22.05 20.64
C LEU A 686 -13.02 22.70 19.86
N LYS A 687 -13.22 23.85 19.24
CA LYS A 687 -12.25 24.44 18.31
C LYS A 687 -10.90 24.73 19.00
N HIS A 688 -9.82 24.24 18.39
CA HIS A 688 -8.43 24.38 18.88
C HIS A 688 -8.17 23.80 20.29
N LYS A 689 -9.02 22.90 20.78
CA LYS A 689 -8.83 22.23 22.07
C LYS A 689 -8.34 20.80 21.89
N THR A 690 -7.73 20.27 22.94
CA THR A 690 -7.44 18.85 23.05
C THR A 690 -8.68 18.14 23.54
N ILE A 691 -9.05 17.06 22.86
CA ILE A 691 -10.20 16.24 23.25
C ILE A 691 -9.68 14.99 23.93
N ILE A 692 -10.21 14.70 25.11
CA ILE A 692 -9.93 13.46 25.82
C ILE A 692 -11.24 12.69 25.93
N ILE A 693 -11.27 11.46 25.46
CA ILE A 693 -12.46 10.61 25.50
C ILE A 693 -12.15 9.43 26.39
N ARG A 694 -13.09 9.08 27.27
CA ARG A 694 -13.05 7.84 28.03
C ARG A 694 -14.32 7.04 27.73
N ALA A 695 -14.13 5.81 27.26
CA ALA A 695 -15.15 4.78 27.16
C ALA A 695 -14.59 3.56 27.86
N ALA A 696 -14.89 3.43 29.14
CA ALA A 696 -14.37 2.36 29.97
C ALA A 696 -15.56 1.68 30.63
N ASN A 697 -15.72 0.38 30.36
CA ASN A 697 -16.82 -0.40 30.89
C ASN A 697 -18.22 0.10 30.43
N SER A 698 -18.26 0.55 29.18
CA SER A 698 -19.34 1.27 28.49
C SER A 698 -19.52 0.68 27.06
N ILE A 699 -19.57 1.51 26.02
CA ILE A 699 -19.64 1.08 24.61
C ILE A 699 -18.54 0.07 24.23
N ASP A 700 -17.40 0.11 24.91
CA ASP A 700 -16.26 -0.78 24.71
C ASP A 700 -16.53 -2.27 24.99
N ILE A 701 -17.52 -2.58 25.83
CA ILE A 701 -17.92 -3.96 26.13
C ILE A 701 -19.34 -4.30 25.67
N TYR A 702 -20.19 -3.30 25.47
CA TYR A 702 -21.58 -3.48 25.09
C TYR A 702 -21.79 -3.52 23.58
N GLU A 703 -21.04 -2.71 22.82
CA GLU A 703 -21.22 -2.63 21.38
C GLU A 703 -20.26 -3.59 20.65
N PRO A 704 -20.72 -4.25 19.57
CA PRO A 704 -19.86 -5.10 18.75
C PRO A 704 -18.86 -4.27 17.95
N TYR A 705 -17.75 -4.89 17.54
CA TYR A 705 -16.73 -4.24 16.71
C TYR A 705 -17.29 -3.63 15.41
N THR A 706 -18.37 -4.21 14.86
CA THR A 706 -19.06 -3.69 13.66
C THR A 706 -19.66 -2.30 13.84
N LYS A 707 -19.92 -1.87 15.08
CA LYS A 707 -20.32 -0.48 15.41
C LYS A 707 -19.15 0.37 15.91
N ILE A 708 -18.24 -0.23 16.67
CA ILE A 708 -17.06 0.47 17.22
C ILE A 708 -16.08 0.94 16.12
N SER A 709 -15.85 0.13 15.08
CA SER A 709 -14.96 0.52 14.00
C SER A 709 -15.48 1.77 13.26
N PRO A 710 -16.76 1.83 12.81
CA PRO A 710 -17.36 3.07 12.31
C PRO A 710 -17.32 4.25 13.29
N HIS A 711 -17.49 4.04 14.58
CA HIS A 711 -17.40 5.09 15.62
C HIS A 711 -16.03 5.78 15.61
N PHE A 712 -14.94 5.01 15.60
CA PHE A 712 -13.60 5.59 15.49
C PHE A 712 -13.41 6.34 14.16
N MET A 713 -14.04 5.91 13.06
CA MET A 713 -13.92 6.59 11.76
C MET A 713 -14.64 7.94 11.80
N ASN A 714 -15.84 7.94 12.38
CA ASN A 714 -16.64 9.14 12.56
C ASN A 714 -15.90 10.17 13.43
N LEU A 715 -15.44 9.78 14.63
CA LEU A 715 -14.65 10.65 15.50
C LEU A 715 -13.35 11.14 14.82
N GLY A 716 -12.67 10.24 14.10
CA GLY A 716 -11.43 10.56 13.39
C GLY A 716 -11.61 11.68 12.38
N LYS A 717 -12.71 11.61 11.61
CA LYS A 717 -13.08 12.60 10.60
C LYS A 717 -13.58 13.90 11.22
N GLU A 718 -14.53 13.84 12.14
CA GLU A 718 -15.18 15.02 12.71
C GLU A 718 -14.23 15.82 13.63
N LEU A 719 -13.30 15.14 14.29
CA LEU A 719 -12.28 15.76 15.15
C LEU A 719 -10.92 15.88 14.48
N LYS A 720 -10.85 15.91 13.13
CA LYS A 720 -9.59 16.00 12.38
C LYS A 720 -8.69 17.13 12.87
N GLU A 721 -9.26 18.31 13.10
CA GLU A 721 -8.54 19.52 13.54
C GLU A 721 -8.12 19.51 15.02
N ASN A 722 -8.55 18.51 15.77
CA ASN A 722 -8.24 18.35 17.19
C ASN A 722 -7.26 17.20 17.40
N PRO A 723 -6.28 17.34 18.31
CA PRO A 723 -5.64 16.17 18.89
C PRO A 723 -6.63 15.45 19.82
N VAL A 724 -6.72 14.13 19.71
CA VAL A 724 -7.63 13.31 20.53
C VAL A 724 -6.84 12.24 21.27
N LEU A 725 -7.04 12.16 22.58
CA LEU A 725 -6.60 11.03 23.41
C LEU A 725 -7.84 10.23 23.80
N TYR A 726 -7.86 8.94 23.51
CA TYR A 726 -9.03 8.10 23.75
C TYR A 726 -8.65 6.89 24.61
N PHE A 727 -9.14 6.86 25.85
CA PHE A 727 -9.14 5.70 26.73
C PHE A 727 -10.32 4.79 26.36
N PHE A 728 -10.08 3.71 25.61
CA PHE A 728 -11.10 2.75 25.19
C PHE A 728 -10.85 1.39 25.86
N ASN A 729 -11.72 1.00 26.78
CA ASN A 729 -11.40 -0.02 27.78
C ASN A 729 -10.03 0.30 28.41
N ARG A 730 -9.12 -0.68 28.48
CA ARG A 730 -7.74 -0.50 28.92
C ARG A 730 -6.84 0.19 27.89
N SER A 731 -7.27 0.34 26.64
CA SER A 731 -6.42 0.86 25.56
C SER A 731 -6.29 2.38 25.61
N ILE A 732 -5.06 2.88 25.38
CA ILE A 732 -4.79 4.31 25.26
C ILE A 732 -4.49 4.62 23.79
N LEU A 733 -5.41 5.31 23.12
CA LEU A 733 -5.30 5.64 21.70
C LEU A 733 -5.01 7.12 21.51
N LEU A 734 -4.20 7.44 20.51
CA LEU A 734 -3.88 8.80 20.09
C LEU A 734 -4.33 9.01 18.65
N LYS A 735 -5.06 10.09 18.41
CA LYS A 735 -5.24 10.67 17.08
C LYS A 735 -4.53 12.03 17.04
N PRO A 736 -3.42 12.15 16.31
CA PRO A 736 -2.75 13.44 16.16
C PRO A 736 -3.65 14.48 15.47
N LYS A 737 -3.33 15.75 15.69
CA LYS A 737 -3.97 16.87 14.98
C LYS A 737 -3.73 16.76 13.46
N GLY A 738 -4.76 17.02 12.66
CA GLY A 738 -4.73 16.94 11.20
C GLY A 738 -4.82 15.51 10.64
N LYS A 739 -4.83 14.49 11.49
CA LYS A 739 -4.97 13.08 11.12
C LYS A 739 -6.37 12.56 11.47
N GLU A 740 -6.81 11.56 10.73
CA GLU A 740 -8.11 10.89 10.92
C GLU A 740 -7.97 9.52 11.59
N LYS A 741 -6.76 8.91 11.54
CA LYS A 741 -6.50 7.58 12.13
C LYS A 741 -6.07 7.67 13.59
N PHE A 742 -6.63 6.77 14.41
CA PHE A 742 -6.19 6.51 15.78
C PHE A 742 -5.04 5.51 15.78
N ILE A 743 -4.13 5.65 16.75
CA ILE A 743 -2.97 4.81 16.96
C ILE A 743 -3.03 4.31 18.40
N LEU A 744 -2.93 3.01 18.63
CA LEU A 744 -2.81 2.46 19.99
C LEU A 744 -1.39 2.75 20.51
N ILE A 745 -1.28 3.56 21.55
CA ILE A 745 0.02 4.02 22.08
C ILE A 745 0.35 3.43 23.45
N GLY A 746 -0.55 2.65 24.05
CA GLY A 746 -0.35 2.10 25.38
C GLY A 746 -1.61 1.52 25.99
N ASN A 747 -1.54 1.23 27.28
CA ASN A 747 -2.63 0.67 28.05
C ASN A 747 -2.64 1.12 29.50
N GLN A 748 -3.82 1.05 30.13
CA GLN A 748 -4.04 1.21 31.56
C GLN A 748 -4.01 -0.14 32.27
N SER A 749 -3.77 -0.09 33.58
CA SER A 749 -3.82 -1.29 34.41
C SER A 749 -5.21 -1.93 34.42
N ILE A 750 -5.31 -3.17 34.88
CA ILE A 750 -6.60 -3.87 35.04
C ILE A 750 -7.51 -3.26 36.14
N ARG A 751 -7.01 -2.34 36.96
CA ARG A 751 -7.73 -1.74 38.09
C ARG A 751 -9.05 -1.11 37.65
N GLY A 752 -10.16 -1.53 38.28
CA GLY A 752 -11.49 -0.99 38.00
C GLY A 752 -12.16 -1.46 36.71
N PHE A 753 -11.51 -2.34 35.93
CA PHE A 753 -12.07 -2.90 34.69
C PHE A 753 -12.89 -4.19 34.90
N HIS A 754 -12.80 -4.83 36.06
CA HIS A 754 -13.68 -5.96 36.38
C HIS A 754 -15.14 -5.51 36.51
N HIS A 755 -15.98 -5.97 35.59
CA HIS A 755 -17.41 -5.64 35.58
C HIS A 755 -18.22 -6.35 36.66
N ASN A 756 -17.86 -7.60 36.96
CA ASN A 756 -18.66 -8.46 37.83
C ASN A 756 -18.35 -8.27 39.33
N PHE A 757 -17.19 -7.71 39.67
CA PHE A 757 -16.74 -7.53 41.06
C PHE A 757 -16.03 -6.20 41.23
N GLN A 758 -16.13 -5.60 42.41
CA GLN A 758 -15.35 -4.41 42.76
C GLN A 758 -13.91 -4.83 43.06
N SER A 759 -12.96 -4.43 42.22
CA SER A 759 -11.55 -4.68 42.43
C SER A 759 -10.75 -3.43 42.06
N LEU A 760 -9.94 -2.98 43.02
CA LEU A 760 -8.99 -1.88 42.88
C LEU A 760 -7.53 -2.35 42.75
N ASP A 761 -7.32 -3.66 42.67
CA ASP A 761 -6.00 -4.25 42.50
C ASP A 761 -5.50 -4.06 41.06
N ARG A 762 -4.21 -3.73 40.93
CA ARG A 762 -3.52 -3.64 39.64
C ARG A 762 -2.91 -4.99 39.21
N ASN A 763 -2.91 -6.00 40.08
CA ASN A 763 -2.29 -7.32 39.86
C ASN A 763 -0.80 -7.22 39.46
N GLY A 764 -0.08 -6.26 40.06
CA GLY A 764 1.33 -6.00 39.77
C GLY A 764 1.60 -5.17 38.51
N GLU A 765 0.58 -4.74 37.77
CA GLU A 765 0.73 -3.82 36.65
C GLU A 765 0.99 -2.37 37.12
N PRO A 766 1.80 -1.58 36.39
CA PRO A 766 1.86 -0.13 36.62
C PRO A 766 0.51 0.52 36.30
N PRO A 767 0.21 1.72 36.83
CA PRO A 767 -1.06 2.41 36.56
C PRO A 767 -1.39 2.54 35.07
N TYR A 768 -0.37 2.82 34.27
CA TYR A 768 -0.45 2.86 32.82
C TYR A 768 0.94 2.57 32.22
N SER A 769 0.96 2.27 30.93
CA SER A 769 2.18 2.11 30.15
C SER A 769 2.03 2.74 28.77
N ILE A 770 3.12 3.30 28.25
CA ILE A 770 3.19 3.91 26.92
C ILE A 770 4.26 3.20 26.11
N LEU A 771 3.94 2.87 24.85
CA LEU A 771 4.84 2.24 23.91
C LEU A 771 5.74 3.30 23.25
N PRO A 772 7.05 3.29 23.51
CA PRO A 772 7.93 4.36 23.02
C PRO A 772 7.99 4.48 21.50
N PHE A 773 7.80 3.37 20.77
CA PHE A 773 7.89 3.35 19.32
C PHE A 773 6.59 3.76 18.61
N SER A 774 5.47 3.84 19.32
CA SER A 774 4.17 4.28 18.77
C SER A 774 4.01 5.80 18.82
N ILE A 775 5.01 6.52 19.34
CA ILE A 775 5.06 7.97 19.50
C ILE A 775 6.39 8.49 18.93
N SER A 776 6.41 9.68 18.30
CA SER A 776 7.61 10.24 17.66
C SER A 776 7.73 11.75 17.82
N ASP A 777 8.95 12.22 18.12
CA ASP A 777 9.31 13.65 18.18
C ASP A 777 9.31 14.32 16.78
N GLU A 778 9.46 13.53 15.70
CA GLU A 778 9.87 14.02 14.38
C GLU A 778 8.71 14.34 13.42
N VAL A 779 7.48 13.90 13.74
CA VAL A 779 6.29 14.04 12.88
C VAL A 779 5.14 14.75 13.62
N MET A 780 5.44 15.26 14.80
CA MET A 780 4.49 16.00 15.62
C MET A 780 4.78 17.49 15.46
N PRO A 781 3.80 18.28 15.00
CA PRO A 781 4.01 19.68 14.60
C PRO A 781 4.53 20.57 15.73
#